data_AF-A0A7J4JX58-F1
#
_entry.id   AF-A0A7J4JX58-F1
#
_cell.length_a   1.000
_cell.length_b   1.000
_cell.length_c   1.000
_cell.angle_alpha   90.00
_cell.angle_beta   90.00
_cell.angle_gamma   90.00
#
_symmetry.space_group_name_H-M   'P 1'
#
loop_
_entity.id
_entity.type
_entity.pdbx_description
1 polymer ?
#
loop_
_entity_poly.entity_id
_entity_poly.type
_entity_poly.pdbx_seq_one_letter_code
_entity_poly.pdbx_strand_id
1 'polypeptide(L)'
;MDIDDYNDLLKDGLNKAFYVASAARMKNLDPKSDVEVKIAKDVAARVEGVVGPPGVAEVIRKMEQSGKSREEIAFDITKEIASGKIFQGTLEQRIEQAVRTSVGILTEGVLVAPTEGIAKVKVKKNPDGSDFVAVYYAGPIRSAGGTAAALSVVIADIARRVAGVGDYRATDSQVERYVEEIILYEARVAHLQYKPPEEDTRIIVMGCPVCVDGEPTEEMEVSVHRGIAGVETDRIRGGIPLVICEGIAQKAAKLFKYTKKLGLGWDWLEKIIKIKRKTDTSEIKPDDAFLEGFVAGRPVFAYPSTKGGFRLRYGRSRTNGLMAKNIHPATMRVLDNFLAHGTHMKIERPGKGCVVSTCGQLEAPVVKLSDGSVVRVESIESAEKLSSQISEILFLGDMLVAFGDFAKSNHPLIPPGYCEEWWLQEVAAKGIVVPKDIYESAAASFEFSKKWGVPLNPKFTFMWDCISTADISILAQSFKSAKISWDEDTPKQLTLFNGDVKQILESLLVEHRVVGETLSIGGEDGIALLLSLGLFDLRDKSVVNPLAVSPVIPSGNPLDINSTNEVTNKVTNEVISLLSGITIRPKAGTWIGARMGRPEKAKERFMDGHPNILFPTGSDKNRSLPKLCKMLSTREGSQSTNLELARYKCGNCGTTSPWPSCYNCNSACSIERVCQKCGAITASDTHCEVKTVSFDKRPFDIISAMDFAKKKIGNFMPEDLKGVKGLSNPTRVPEMLEKGLLRAKYDLYIFRDGTIRFDATDVPLTHFIPEEIGLSLGKVKELGYIKDYKGEPLISESQLVPLMQQDVLVSEDGAGYFFRVTKFIDEMLVNLYGLPSFYNLSKPSDIIGTFAVGLSPHTSAGVLCRIIGITKANVGYAHPYFHTAKRRNADGDEDSLMLLMDALINFSRAYLAETRGGTMDTPLVLTTFLEPKEVDDEVHNMELVWFYPLEFYEAATKYASPGDVKIKTVKDVLESPEKFEGFPITHYCESIHDGNLRTAYVTLKSIPEKLDLQFNLQKKIRAVNVRDAAERLILSHFIPDLYGNLRSYSRQSFRCSNCNTIYRRVPLVGKCTKCGGNIILTINKGGIEKYLKVTKKIIDEFDLPVYLKQRLELVEKEIKSIFEDEKVKQLGLSDFV
;
A
#
# COMPACT_ATOMS: atom_id res chain seq x y z
N MET A 1 -10.84 -25.91 11.04
CA MET A 1 -12.11 -25.65 11.74
C MET A 1 -13.21 -25.77 10.72
N ASP A 2 -14.40 -26.22 11.09
CA ASP A 2 -15.56 -26.04 10.22
C ASP A 2 -15.88 -24.53 10.07
N ILE A 3 -16.35 -24.11 8.90
CA ILE A 3 -16.60 -22.68 8.63
C ILE A 3 -17.79 -22.14 9.42
N ASP A 4 -18.78 -22.98 9.71
CA ASP A 4 -19.96 -22.59 10.48
C ASP A 4 -19.59 -22.41 11.96
N ASP A 5 -18.79 -23.34 12.52
CA ASP A 5 -18.21 -23.22 13.87
C ASP A 5 -17.39 -21.93 14.00
N TYR A 6 -16.61 -21.59 12.98
CA TYR A 6 -15.81 -20.37 12.97
C TYR A 6 -16.70 -19.12 12.97
N ASN A 7 -17.72 -19.10 12.12
CA ASN A 7 -18.67 -18.00 12.04
C ASN A 7 -19.39 -17.79 13.38
N ASP A 8 -19.81 -18.88 14.03
CA ASP A 8 -20.47 -18.80 15.33
C ASP A 8 -19.51 -18.32 16.44
N LEU A 9 -18.24 -18.73 16.40
CA LEU A 9 -17.20 -18.18 17.28
C LEU A 9 -17.05 -16.66 17.11
N LEU A 10 -17.02 -16.16 15.87
CA LEU A 10 -16.92 -14.73 15.60
C LEU A 10 -18.16 -13.97 16.11
N LYS A 11 -19.36 -14.52 15.86
CA LYS A 11 -20.64 -13.94 16.33
C LYS A 11 -20.70 -13.89 17.85
N ASP A 12 -20.32 -14.96 18.54
CA ASP A 12 -20.37 -15.03 20.00
C ASP A 12 -19.41 -14.04 20.64
N GLY A 13 -18.19 -13.94 20.09
CA GLY A 13 -17.21 -12.93 20.48
C GLY A 13 -17.73 -11.51 20.33
N LEU A 14 -18.35 -11.21 19.18
CA LEU A 14 -18.97 -9.91 18.92
C LEU A 14 -20.15 -9.63 19.86
N ASN A 15 -21.07 -10.58 20.03
CA ASN A 15 -22.26 -10.44 20.87
C ASN A 15 -21.87 -10.16 22.33
N LYS A 16 -20.86 -10.87 22.85
CA LYS A 16 -20.32 -10.64 24.19
C LYS A 16 -19.77 -9.22 24.34
N ALA A 17 -18.96 -8.76 23.39
CA ALA A 17 -18.41 -7.41 23.38
C ALA A 17 -19.50 -6.34 23.27
N PHE A 18 -20.46 -6.54 22.37
CA PHE A 18 -21.57 -5.62 22.13
C PHE A 18 -22.50 -5.50 23.33
N TYR A 19 -22.76 -6.59 24.05
CA TYR A 19 -23.54 -6.58 25.29
C TYR A 19 -22.89 -5.69 26.36
N VAL A 20 -21.59 -5.87 26.62
CA VAL A 20 -20.86 -5.07 27.61
C VAL A 20 -20.76 -3.61 27.17
N ALA A 21 -20.46 -3.35 25.90
CA ALA A 21 -20.40 -1.99 25.37
C ALA A 21 -21.75 -1.27 25.44
N SER A 22 -22.85 -1.97 25.16
CA SER A 22 -24.22 -1.42 25.29
C SER A 22 -24.54 -1.08 26.74
N ALA A 23 -24.21 -1.97 27.68
CA ALA A 23 -24.39 -1.72 29.11
C ALA A 23 -23.58 -0.50 29.61
N ALA A 24 -22.36 -0.31 29.07
CA ALA A 24 -21.54 0.86 29.36
C ALA A 24 -22.19 2.15 28.81
N ARG A 25 -22.61 2.14 27.54
CA ARG A 25 -23.25 3.28 26.87
C ARG A 25 -24.56 3.70 27.54
N MET A 26 -25.36 2.76 28.04
CA MET A 26 -26.59 3.04 28.79
C MET A 26 -26.36 3.80 30.10
N LYS A 27 -25.11 3.91 30.61
CA LYS A 27 -24.79 4.80 31.74
C LYS A 27 -24.83 6.28 31.37
N ASN A 28 -25.01 6.62 30.09
CA ASN A 28 -25.17 7.99 29.59
C ASN A 28 -23.99 8.92 29.95
N LEU A 29 -22.78 8.35 29.99
CA LEU A 29 -21.51 9.06 30.22
C LEU A 29 -20.82 9.47 28.91
N ASP A 30 -21.24 8.87 27.79
CA ASP A 30 -20.75 9.14 26.44
C ASP A 30 -21.72 10.08 25.69
N PRO A 31 -21.35 10.62 24.51
CA PRO A 31 -22.23 11.52 23.74
C PRO A 31 -23.56 10.88 23.32
N LYS A 32 -23.62 9.56 23.24
CA LYS A 32 -24.79 8.75 22.89
C LYS A 32 -24.91 7.56 23.85
N SER A 33 -26.15 7.17 24.13
CA SER A 33 -26.51 6.09 25.04
C SER A 33 -26.48 4.69 24.41
N ASP A 34 -26.28 4.62 23.10
CA ASP A 34 -26.19 3.42 22.27
C ASP A 34 -24.82 3.28 21.62
N VAL A 35 -24.48 2.06 21.21
CA VAL A 35 -23.27 1.76 20.45
C VAL A 35 -23.44 2.26 19.02
N GLU A 36 -22.55 3.14 18.57
CA GLU A 36 -22.71 3.86 17.30
C GLU A 36 -22.11 3.15 16.07
N VAL A 37 -21.34 2.10 16.29
CA VAL A 37 -20.81 1.19 15.24
C VAL A 37 -21.94 0.25 14.82
N LYS A 38 -22.45 0.42 13.60
CA LYS A 38 -23.57 -0.40 13.10
C LYS A 38 -23.09 -1.73 12.56
N ILE A 39 -23.67 -2.83 13.03
CA ILE A 39 -23.37 -4.17 12.50
C ILE A 39 -24.00 -4.31 11.10
N ALA A 40 -23.20 -4.71 10.12
CA ALA A 40 -23.64 -4.96 8.75
C ALA A 40 -23.31 -6.40 8.35
N LYS A 41 -24.33 -7.15 7.91
CA LYS A 41 -24.19 -8.56 7.52
C LYS A 41 -23.72 -8.74 6.08
N ASP A 42 -24.05 -7.80 5.21
CA ASP A 42 -23.85 -7.87 3.76
C ASP A 42 -23.65 -6.46 3.15
N VAL A 43 -23.33 -6.42 1.85
CA VAL A 43 -23.22 -5.16 1.07
C VAL A 43 -24.46 -4.29 1.24
N ALA A 44 -25.65 -4.88 1.17
CA ALA A 44 -26.91 -4.17 1.26
C ALA A 44 -27.06 -3.41 2.60
N ALA A 45 -26.75 -4.06 3.72
CA ALA A 45 -26.74 -3.45 5.04
C ALA A 45 -25.64 -2.39 5.19
N ARG A 46 -24.47 -2.58 4.57
CA ARG A 46 -23.41 -1.56 4.55
C ARG A 46 -23.87 -0.30 3.85
N VAL A 47 -24.45 -0.44 2.65
CA VAL A 47 -24.99 0.69 1.88
C VAL A 47 -26.06 1.44 2.68
N GLU A 48 -27.02 0.73 3.26
CA GLU A 48 -28.05 1.35 4.11
C GLU A 48 -27.44 2.04 5.34
N GLY A 49 -26.48 1.40 6.00
CA GLY A 49 -25.83 1.91 7.21
C GLY A 49 -24.97 3.17 6.99
N VAL A 50 -24.38 3.30 5.80
CA VAL A 50 -23.49 4.41 5.43
C VAL A 50 -24.25 5.55 4.74
N VAL A 51 -25.06 5.25 3.72
CA VAL A 51 -25.73 6.28 2.89
C VAL A 51 -27.25 6.19 2.88
N GLY A 52 -27.85 5.08 3.32
CA GLY A 52 -29.31 4.89 3.27
C GLY A 52 -29.84 4.81 1.83
N PRO A 53 -31.13 5.08 1.60
CA PRO A 53 -32.15 5.41 2.61
C PRO A 53 -32.60 4.16 3.40
N PRO A 54 -33.30 4.34 4.54
CA PRO A 54 -33.87 3.21 5.28
C PRO A 54 -34.75 2.31 4.40
N GLY A 55 -34.61 0.99 4.53
CA GLY A 55 -35.34 -0.02 3.76
C GLY A 55 -34.71 -0.38 2.40
N VAL A 56 -33.66 0.33 1.96
CA VAL A 56 -33.03 0.03 0.66
C VAL A 56 -32.32 -1.33 0.64
N ALA A 57 -31.83 -1.82 1.78
CA ALA A 57 -31.13 -3.09 1.84
C ALA A 57 -32.00 -4.26 1.38
N GLU A 58 -33.29 -4.27 1.74
CA GLU A 58 -34.22 -5.32 1.29
C GLU A 58 -34.43 -5.31 -0.22
N VAL A 59 -34.45 -4.11 -0.83
CA VAL A 59 -34.60 -3.96 -2.28
C VAL A 59 -33.35 -4.46 -3.00
N ILE A 60 -32.17 -4.11 -2.49
CA ILE A 60 -30.88 -4.57 -3.02
C ILE A 60 -30.82 -6.11 -2.99
N ARG A 61 -31.11 -6.74 -1.85
CA ARG A 61 -31.11 -8.20 -1.70
C ARG A 61 -32.04 -8.90 -2.68
N LYS A 62 -33.25 -8.36 -2.89
CA LYS A 62 -34.20 -8.92 -3.87
C LYS A 62 -33.65 -8.86 -5.30
N MET A 63 -32.93 -7.80 -5.65
CA MET A 63 -32.30 -7.69 -6.98
C MET A 63 -31.08 -8.60 -7.12
N GLU A 64 -30.27 -8.76 -6.08
CA GLU A 64 -29.16 -9.72 -6.06
C GLU A 64 -29.64 -11.16 -6.26
N GLN A 65 -30.73 -11.54 -5.59
CA GLN A 65 -31.38 -12.85 -5.75
C GLN A 65 -31.90 -13.09 -7.17
N SER A 66 -32.20 -12.02 -7.93
CA SER A 66 -32.60 -12.12 -9.34
C SER A 66 -31.42 -12.28 -10.32
N GLY A 67 -30.18 -12.36 -9.83
CA GLY A 67 -28.98 -12.59 -10.64
C GLY A 67 -28.44 -11.35 -11.36
N LYS A 68 -28.90 -10.15 -10.99
CA LYS A 68 -28.42 -8.89 -11.58
C LYS A 68 -26.99 -8.57 -11.16
N SER A 69 -26.22 -7.95 -12.06
CA SER A 69 -24.89 -7.43 -11.70
C SER A 69 -25.00 -6.24 -10.74
N ARG A 70 -23.92 -5.93 -10.02
CA ARG A 70 -23.89 -4.77 -9.10
C ARG A 70 -24.18 -3.46 -9.80
N GLU A 71 -23.68 -3.28 -11.03
CA GLU A 71 -23.96 -2.09 -11.83
C GLU A 71 -25.43 -2.03 -12.25
N GLU A 72 -26.03 -3.15 -12.64
CA GLU A 72 -27.45 -3.22 -12.98
C GLU A 72 -28.33 -2.89 -11.77
N ILE A 73 -27.98 -3.40 -10.59
CA ILE A 73 -28.64 -3.08 -9.33
C ILE A 73 -28.51 -1.58 -9.04
N ALA A 74 -27.32 -1.00 -9.17
CA ALA A 74 -27.11 0.42 -8.97
C ALA A 74 -27.98 1.28 -9.91
N PHE A 75 -28.06 0.93 -11.20
CA PHE A 75 -28.89 1.65 -12.16
C PHE A 75 -30.39 1.54 -11.88
N ASP A 76 -30.87 0.38 -11.43
CA ASP A 76 -32.29 0.19 -11.14
C ASP A 76 -32.68 0.85 -9.81
N ILE A 77 -31.85 0.73 -8.76
CA ILE A 77 -32.02 1.46 -7.50
C ILE A 77 -32.04 2.99 -7.75
N THR A 78 -31.20 3.49 -8.67
CA THR A 78 -31.23 4.90 -9.06
C THR A 78 -32.63 5.31 -9.53
N LYS A 79 -33.27 4.53 -10.40
CA LYS A 79 -34.61 4.82 -10.94
C LYS A 79 -35.68 4.77 -9.84
N GLU A 80 -35.61 3.77 -8.96
CA GLU A 80 -36.57 3.59 -7.86
C GLU A 80 -36.49 4.71 -6.82
N ILE A 81 -35.27 5.19 -6.48
CA ILE A 81 -35.09 6.33 -5.57
C ILE A 81 -35.48 7.65 -6.26
N ALA A 82 -35.00 7.90 -7.47
CA ALA A 82 -35.27 9.15 -8.19
C ALA A 82 -36.77 9.35 -8.52
N SER A 83 -37.50 8.26 -8.79
CA SER A 83 -38.96 8.30 -8.99
C SER A 83 -39.75 8.57 -7.71
N GLY A 84 -39.11 8.43 -6.54
CA GLY A 84 -39.73 8.60 -5.23
C GLY A 84 -40.48 7.36 -4.72
N LYS A 85 -40.20 6.16 -5.25
CA LYS A 85 -40.82 4.92 -4.75
C LYS A 85 -40.24 4.48 -3.40
N ILE A 86 -38.92 4.60 -3.24
CA ILE A 86 -38.20 4.18 -2.01
C ILE A 86 -38.01 5.35 -1.03
N PHE A 87 -37.77 6.56 -1.52
CA PHE A 87 -37.43 7.73 -0.71
C PHE A 87 -38.30 8.94 -1.08
N GLN A 88 -38.96 9.51 -0.08
CA GLN A 88 -39.72 10.74 -0.22
C GLN A 88 -38.84 11.95 0.13
N GLY A 89 -38.85 12.98 -0.71
CA GLY A 89 -38.05 14.19 -0.51
C GLY A 89 -38.21 15.19 -1.65
N THR A 90 -37.52 16.32 -1.56
CA THR A 90 -37.48 17.29 -2.68
C THR A 90 -36.81 16.66 -3.91
N LEU A 91 -36.99 17.27 -5.08
CA LEU A 91 -36.35 16.85 -6.32
C LEU A 91 -34.82 16.70 -6.14
N GLU A 92 -34.17 17.71 -5.56
CA GLU A 92 -32.72 17.67 -5.28
C GLU A 92 -32.36 16.52 -4.33
N GLN A 93 -33.11 16.34 -3.24
CA GLN A 93 -32.85 15.29 -2.26
C GLN A 93 -33.00 13.89 -2.85
N ARG A 94 -34.00 13.66 -3.70
CA ARG A 94 -34.18 12.36 -4.37
C ARG A 94 -33.03 12.05 -5.32
N ILE A 95 -32.59 13.03 -6.11
CA ILE A 95 -31.45 12.85 -7.03
C ILE A 95 -30.17 12.62 -6.23
N GLU A 96 -29.92 13.42 -5.19
CA GLU A 96 -28.75 13.26 -4.33
C GLU A 96 -28.71 11.87 -3.67
N GLN A 97 -29.83 11.44 -3.08
CA GLN A 97 -29.94 10.13 -2.46
C GLN A 97 -29.72 9.01 -3.48
N ALA A 98 -30.29 9.12 -4.68
CA ALA A 98 -30.12 8.13 -5.75
C ALA A 98 -28.64 8.00 -6.16
N VAL A 99 -27.93 9.12 -6.30
CA VAL A 99 -26.50 9.14 -6.63
C VAL A 99 -25.68 8.51 -5.51
N ARG A 100 -25.87 8.95 -4.25
CA ARG A 100 -25.10 8.45 -3.11
C ARG A 100 -25.31 6.95 -2.88
N THR A 101 -26.56 6.49 -2.87
CA THR A 101 -26.88 5.06 -2.68
C THR A 101 -26.28 4.20 -3.78
N SER A 102 -26.39 4.63 -5.04
CA SER A 102 -25.91 3.83 -6.18
C SER A 102 -24.38 3.79 -6.26
N VAL A 103 -23.69 4.90 -5.94
CA VAL A 103 -22.23 4.88 -5.77
C VAL A 103 -21.83 4.04 -4.55
N GLY A 104 -22.64 4.04 -3.48
CA GLY A 104 -22.51 3.12 -2.35
C GLY A 104 -22.52 1.66 -2.79
N ILE A 105 -23.46 1.26 -3.64
CA ILE A 105 -23.54 -0.11 -4.20
C ILE A 105 -22.30 -0.42 -5.05
N LEU A 106 -21.91 0.49 -5.95
CA LEU A 106 -20.72 0.29 -6.81
C LEU A 106 -19.42 0.17 -6.02
N THR A 107 -19.38 0.71 -4.81
CA THR A 107 -18.23 0.69 -3.90
C THR A 107 -18.40 -0.31 -2.74
N GLU A 108 -19.41 -1.18 -2.81
CA GLU A 108 -19.77 -2.20 -1.80
C GLU A 108 -20.04 -1.65 -0.38
N GLY A 109 -20.32 -0.35 -0.27
CA GLY A 109 -20.55 0.32 1.01
C GLY A 109 -19.32 0.40 1.91
N VAL A 110 -18.11 0.22 1.36
CA VAL A 110 -16.84 0.24 2.11
C VAL A 110 -16.17 1.63 2.06
N LEU A 111 -16.18 2.24 0.88
CA LEU A 111 -15.47 3.50 0.62
C LEU A 111 -16.28 4.72 1.06
N VAL A 112 -15.57 5.80 1.38
CA VAL A 112 -16.18 7.09 1.75
C VAL A 112 -16.54 7.97 0.55
N ALA A 113 -16.26 7.55 -0.68
CA ALA A 113 -16.63 8.31 -1.87
C ALA A 113 -18.12 8.71 -1.94
N PRO A 114 -19.10 7.86 -1.54
CA PRO A 114 -20.51 8.23 -1.49
C PRO A 114 -20.85 9.34 -0.48
N THR A 115 -20.07 9.49 0.59
CA THR A 115 -20.31 10.47 1.68
C THR A 115 -19.45 11.72 1.51
N GLU A 116 -18.14 11.53 1.31
CA GLU A 116 -17.11 12.58 1.28
C GLU A 116 -16.68 12.96 -0.15
N GLY A 117 -16.80 12.05 -1.12
CA GLY A 117 -16.42 12.27 -2.51
C GLY A 117 -17.49 13.05 -3.29
N ILE A 118 -18.76 12.82 -2.99
CA ILE A 118 -19.90 13.60 -3.48
C ILE A 118 -20.32 14.56 -2.37
N ALA A 119 -20.06 15.85 -2.56
CA ALA A 119 -20.31 16.85 -1.54
C ALA A 119 -21.79 17.24 -1.46
N LYS A 120 -22.40 17.55 -2.61
CA LYS A 120 -23.81 17.90 -2.74
C LYS A 120 -24.27 17.70 -4.19
N VAL A 121 -25.57 17.58 -4.39
CA VAL A 121 -26.19 17.64 -5.73
C VAL A 121 -27.16 18.81 -5.78
N LYS A 122 -27.14 19.56 -6.89
CA LYS A 122 -27.99 20.75 -7.07
C LYS A 122 -28.68 20.74 -8.43
N VAL A 123 -29.90 21.28 -8.46
CA VAL A 123 -30.61 21.58 -9.69
C VAL A 123 -30.39 23.07 -10.00
N LYS A 124 -29.73 23.36 -11.11
CA LYS A 124 -29.37 24.71 -11.56
C LYS A 124 -30.07 25.02 -12.89
N LYS A 125 -29.97 26.27 -13.35
CA LYS A 125 -30.54 26.73 -14.62
C LYS A 125 -29.46 27.06 -15.63
N ASN A 126 -29.64 26.59 -16.86
CA ASN A 126 -28.87 27.01 -18.03
C ASN A 126 -29.21 28.48 -18.38
N PRO A 127 -28.40 29.14 -19.24
CA PRO A 127 -28.69 30.50 -19.71
C PRO A 127 -30.05 30.66 -20.40
N ASP A 128 -30.58 29.58 -21.00
CA ASP A 128 -31.91 29.54 -21.62
C ASP A 128 -33.06 29.27 -20.63
N GLY A 129 -32.77 29.16 -19.34
CA GLY A 129 -33.74 28.94 -18.26
C GLY A 129 -34.10 27.47 -18.01
N SER A 130 -33.63 26.53 -18.83
CA SER A 130 -33.84 25.09 -18.62
C SER A 130 -33.06 24.57 -17.41
N ASP A 131 -33.63 23.61 -16.69
CA ASP A 131 -33.01 23.04 -15.49
C ASP A 131 -32.02 21.93 -15.85
N PHE A 132 -30.91 21.82 -15.10
CA PHE A 132 -29.92 20.75 -15.21
C PHE A 132 -29.41 20.33 -13.83
N VAL A 133 -28.79 19.14 -13.74
CA VAL A 133 -28.16 18.64 -12.51
C VAL A 133 -26.66 18.95 -12.48
N ALA A 134 -26.20 19.50 -11.35
CA ALA A 134 -24.80 19.68 -11.00
C ALA A 134 -24.41 18.79 -9.81
N VAL A 135 -23.41 17.94 -10.00
CA VAL A 135 -22.85 17.10 -8.93
C VAL A 135 -21.54 17.72 -8.48
N TYR A 136 -21.43 18.06 -7.19
CA TYR A 136 -20.23 18.66 -6.64
C TYR A 136 -19.31 17.58 -6.10
N TYR A 137 -18.16 17.39 -6.74
CA TYR A 137 -17.17 16.43 -6.32
C TYR A 137 -16.08 17.05 -5.42
N ALA A 138 -15.44 16.19 -4.63
CA ALA A 138 -14.32 16.52 -3.78
C ALA A 138 -13.19 15.49 -3.95
N GLY A 139 -11.97 15.83 -3.51
CA GLY A 139 -10.79 14.97 -3.61
C GLY A 139 -10.98 13.50 -3.18
N PRO A 140 -11.74 13.18 -2.11
CA PRO A 140 -12.00 11.80 -1.70
C PRO A 140 -12.66 10.92 -2.76
N ILE A 141 -13.26 11.50 -3.83
CA ILE A 141 -13.79 10.72 -4.96
C ILE A 141 -12.73 9.82 -5.62
N ARG A 142 -11.44 10.20 -5.53
CA ARG A 142 -10.33 9.39 -6.05
C ARG A 142 -10.30 7.98 -5.46
N SER A 143 -10.71 7.83 -4.20
CA SER A 143 -10.75 6.53 -3.51
C SER A 143 -11.73 5.54 -4.15
N ALA A 144 -12.78 6.01 -4.83
CA ALA A 144 -13.73 5.16 -5.55
C ALA A 144 -13.11 4.43 -6.74
N GLY A 145 -11.96 4.91 -7.22
CA GLY A 145 -11.39 4.54 -8.50
C GLY A 145 -12.11 5.18 -9.70
N GLY A 146 -11.41 5.25 -10.83
CA GLY A 146 -11.91 5.93 -12.03
C GLY A 146 -13.25 5.39 -12.56
N THR A 147 -13.50 4.07 -12.45
CA THR A 147 -14.74 3.46 -12.95
C THR A 147 -15.96 3.93 -12.15
N ALA A 148 -15.91 3.87 -10.81
CA ALA A 148 -17.04 4.30 -9.99
C ALA A 148 -17.22 5.82 -10.03
N ALA A 149 -16.13 6.58 -10.11
CA ALA A 149 -16.17 8.03 -10.34
C ALA A 149 -16.90 8.37 -11.66
N ALA A 150 -16.56 7.70 -12.76
CA ALA A 150 -17.24 7.90 -14.05
C ALA A 150 -18.72 7.47 -14.01
N LEU A 151 -19.01 6.30 -13.41
CA LEU A 151 -20.38 5.80 -13.28
C LEU A 151 -21.24 6.70 -12.38
N SER A 152 -20.68 7.45 -11.43
CA SER A 152 -21.44 8.41 -10.64
C SER A 152 -22.09 9.50 -11.51
N VAL A 153 -21.43 9.90 -12.60
CA VAL A 153 -21.97 10.88 -13.57
C VAL A 153 -23.08 10.24 -14.42
N VAL A 154 -22.91 8.98 -14.81
CA VAL A 154 -23.95 8.20 -15.51
C VAL A 154 -25.18 8.00 -14.63
N ILE A 155 -24.98 7.69 -13.36
CA ILE A 155 -26.06 7.56 -12.37
C ILE A 155 -26.80 8.89 -12.22
N ALA A 156 -26.10 10.02 -12.16
CA ALA A 156 -26.73 11.33 -12.14
C ALA A 156 -27.56 11.61 -13.42
N ASP A 157 -27.09 11.16 -14.60
CA ASP A 157 -27.83 11.25 -15.86
C ASP A 157 -29.10 10.38 -15.86
N ILE A 158 -29.05 9.19 -15.26
CA ILE A 158 -30.25 8.35 -15.08
C ILE A 158 -31.23 9.04 -14.13
N ALA A 159 -30.76 9.48 -12.96
CA ALA A 159 -31.59 10.10 -11.93
C ALA A 159 -32.30 11.36 -12.45
N ARG A 160 -31.57 12.23 -13.17
CA ARG A 160 -32.12 13.49 -13.70
C ARG A 160 -33.16 13.26 -14.79
N ARG A 161 -33.01 12.24 -15.65
CA ARG A 161 -34.03 11.84 -16.64
C ARG A 161 -35.30 11.33 -15.97
N VAL A 162 -35.17 10.46 -14.97
CA VAL A 162 -36.33 9.94 -14.20
C VAL A 162 -37.04 11.08 -13.46
N ALA A 163 -36.27 12.06 -12.98
CA ALA A 163 -36.76 13.24 -12.29
C ALA A 163 -37.32 14.34 -13.22
N GLY A 164 -37.21 14.20 -14.54
CA GLY A 164 -37.70 15.18 -15.52
C GLY A 164 -36.84 16.45 -15.64
N VAL A 165 -35.55 16.39 -15.32
CA VAL A 165 -34.60 17.51 -15.40
C VAL A 165 -33.83 17.46 -16.74
N GLY A 166 -33.62 18.62 -17.36
CA GLY A 166 -32.97 18.78 -18.67
C GLY A 166 -31.45 18.53 -18.67
N ASP A 167 -30.83 18.75 -19.83
CA ASP A 167 -29.39 18.57 -20.05
C ASP A 167 -28.59 19.80 -19.61
N TYR A 168 -27.40 19.59 -19.06
CA TYR A 168 -26.41 20.65 -18.87
C TYR A 168 -25.86 21.13 -20.22
N ARG A 169 -25.74 22.46 -20.39
CA ARG A 169 -25.16 23.10 -21.57
C ARG A 169 -24.06 24.07 -21.12
N ALA A 170 -22.81 23.62 -21.20
CA ALA A 170 -21.65 24.44 -20.84
C ALA A 170 -21.49 25.62 -21.80
N THR A 171 -21.16 26.80 -21.27
CA THR A 171 -20.73 27.94 -22.09
C THR A 171 -19.25 27.83 -22.44
N ASP A 172 -18.81 28.50 -23.51
CA ASP A 172 -17.40 28.49 -23.93
C ASP A 172 -16.45 28.91 -22.78
N SER A 173 -16.83 29.93 -22.01
CA SER A 173 -16.03 30.38 -20.87
C SER A 173 -15.99 29.35 -19.73
N GLN A 174 -17.05 28.57 -19.53
CA GLN A 174 -17.03 27.46 -18.58
C GLN A 174 -16.12 26.34 -19.09
N VAL A 175 -16.17 25.99 -20.38
CA VAL A 175 -15.32 24.96 -20.98
C VAL A 175 -13.83 25.30 -20.80
N GLU A 176 -13.41 26.51 -21.14
CA GLU A 176 -12.01 26.92 -20.98
C GLU A 176 -11.59 26.99 -19.49
N ARG A 177 -12.53 27.30 -18.59
CA ARG A 177 -12.29 27.21 -17.14
C ARG A 177 -11.97 25.78 -16.70
N TYR A 178 -12.62 24.74 -17.25
CA TYR A 178 -12.27 23.35 -16.95
C TYR A 178 -10.85 23.00 -17.41
N VAL A 179 -10.48 23.42 -18.63
CA VAL A 179 -9.15 23.18 -19.20
C VAL A 179 -8.07 23.84 -18.33
N GLU A 180 -8.26 25.11 -17.94
CA GLU A 180 -7.34 25.83 -17.06
C GLU A 180 -7.19 25.13 -15.70
N GLU A 181 -8.30 24.72 -15.06
CA GLU A 181 -8.26 24.03 -13.78
C GLU A 181 -7.51 22.70 -13.85
N ILE A 182 -7.73 21.89 -14.89
CA ILE A 182 -7.04 20.61 -15.07
C ILE A 182 -5.52 20.82 -15.26
N ILE A 183 -5.12 21.82 -16.06
CA ILE A 183 -3.70 22.14 -16.27
C ILE A 183 -3.05 22.58 -14.97
N LEU A 184 -3.69 23.48 -14.23
CA LEU A 184 -3.15 23.98 -12.95
C LEU A 184 -3.10 22.88 -11.89
N TYR A 185 -4.14 22.04 -11.80
CA TYR A 185 -4.20 20.93 -10.86
C TYR A 185 -3.06 19.95 -11.09
N GLU A 186 -2.87 19.50 -12.34
CA GLU A 186 -1.77 18.61 -12.73
C GLU A 186 -0.39 19.21 -12.40
N ALA A 187 -0.20 20.49 -12.71
CA ALA A 187 1.11 21.14 -12.61
C ALA A 187 1.49 21.56 -11.18
N ARG A 188 0.51 21.74 -10.28
CA ARG A 188 0.72 22.41 -8.99
C ARG A 188 0.06 21.74 -7.78
N VAL A 189 -0.89 20.84 -7.98
CA VAL A 189 -1.67 20.23 -6.91
C VAL A 189 -1.36 18.74 -6.78
N ALA A 190 -1.73 17.93 -7.77
CA ALA A 190 -1.50 16.50 -7.77
C ALA A 190 -1.41 15.94 -9.19
N HIS A 191 -0.51 14.98 -9.39
CA HIS A 191 -0.37 14.27 -10.66
C HIS A 191 -1.58 13.35 -10.90
N LEU A 192 -2.18 13.49 -12.08
CA LEU A 192 -3.29 12.70 -12.60
C LEU A 192 -2.76 11.40 -13.21
N GLN A 193 -3.46 10.29 -12.98
CA GLN A 193 -3.13 9.00 -13.59
C GLN A 193 -3.24 9.01 -15.11
N TYR A 194 -4.12 9.87 -15.63
CA TYR A 194 -4.27 10.13 -17.05
C TYR A 194 -4.72 11.57 -17.21
N LYS A 195 -3.95 12.36 -17.94
CA LYS A 195 -4.35 13.70 -18.38
C LYS A 195 -4.73 13.62 -19.87
N PRO A 196 -6.00 13.80 -20.24
CA PRO A 196 -6.38 13.86 -21.64
C PRO A 196 -5.81 15.12 -22.32
N PRO A 197 -5.64 15.10 -23.65
CA PRO A 197 -5.50 16.31 -24.44
C PRO A 197 -6.57 17.35 -24.09
N GLU A 198 -6.25 18.63 -24.27
CA GLU A 198 -7.20 19.72 -24.00
C GLU A 198 -8.47 19.58 -24.84
N GLU A 199 -8.35 19.17 -26.10
CA GLU A 199 -9.51 18.95 -26.98
C GLU A 199 -10.44 17.85 -26.48
N ASP A 200 -9.88 16.74 -25.98
CA ASP A 200 -10.66 15.66 -25.38
C ASP A 200 -11.40 16.17 -24.13
N THR A 201 -10.79 17.09 -23.37
CA THR A 201 -11.44 17.75 -22.22
C THR A 201 -12.62 18.61 -22.68
N ARG A 202 -12.46 19.40 -23.74
CA ARG A 202 -13.54 20.20 -24.33
C ARG A 202 -14.69 19.31 -24.79
N ILE A 203 -14.40 18.23 -25.49
CA ILE A 203 -15.40 17.25 -25.94
C ILE A 203 -16.18 16.67 -24.75
N ILE A 204 -15.49 16.30 -23.67
CA ILE A 204 -16.14 15.76 -22.47
C ILE A 204 -17.08 16.79 -21.84
N VAL A 205 -16.60 18.01 -21.60
CA VAL A 205 -17.40 19.04 -20.91
C VAL A 205 -18.61 19.47 -21.74
N MET A 206 -18.45 19.62 -23.06
CA MET A 206 -19.55 19.99 -23.96
C MET A 206 -20.56 18.85 -24.17
N GLY A 207 -20.10 17.59 -24.17
CA GLY A 207 -20.96 16.43 -24.40
C GLY A 207 -21.69 15.91 -23.16
N CYS A 208 -21.20 16.21 -21.95
CA CYS A 208 -21.73 15.65 -20.72
C CYS A 208 -23.07 16.32 -20.30
N PRO A 209 -24.19 15.56 -20.22
CA PRO A 209 -25.50 16.12 -19.89
C PRO A 209 -25.67 16.48 -18.40
N VAL A 210 -24.66 16.19 -17.57
CA VAL A 210 -24.60 16.51 -16.14
C VAL A 210 -23.40 17.43 -15.92
N CYS A 211 -23.57 18.49 -15.14
CA CYS A 211 -22.47 19.35 -14.76
C CYS A 211 -21.59 18.69 -13.70
N VAL A 212 -20.35 18.36 -14.07
CA VAL A 212 -19.32 17.86 -13.14
C VAL A 212 -18.71 19.05 -12.42
N ASP A 213 -19.31 19.45 -11.29
CA ASP A 213 -18.87 20.60 -10.51
C ASP A 213 -18.00 20.16 -9.32
N GLY A 214 -17.56 21.10 -8.50
CA GLY A 214 -16.78 20.79 -7.31
C GLY A 214 -16.70 21.96 -6.34
N GLU A 215 -16.35 21.66 -5.10
CA GLU A 215 -16.00 22.70 -4.14
C GLU A 215 -14.54 23.13 -4.30
N PRO A 216 -14.20 24.36 -3.87
CA PRO A 216 -12.83 24.90 -3.94
C PRO A 216 -11.89 24.20 -2.94
N THR A 217 -11.42 23.00 -3.27
CA THR A 217 -10.55 22.21 -2.39
C THR A 217 -9.17 22.85 -2.21
N GLU A 218 -8.68 23.57 -3.22
CA GLU A 218 -7.32 24.12 -3.21
C GLU A 218 -7.32 25.62 -2.94
N GLU A 219 -6.34 26.15 -2.22
CA GLU A 219 -6.23 27.62 -1.97
C GLU A 219 -5.90 28.42 -3.23
N MET A 220 -5.38 27.75 -4.26
CA MET A 220 -4.97 28.38 -5.52
C MET A 220 -6.18 28.84 -6.34
N GLU A 221 -6.08 30.05 -6.88
CA GLU A 221 -7.06 30.63 -7.81
C GLU A 221 -6.67 30.40 -9.27
N VAL A 222 -7.68 30.34 -10.13
CA VAL A 222 -7.47 30.44 -11.59
C VAL A 222 -7.07 31.87 -11.97
N SER A 223 -6.35 31.98 -13.07
CA SER A 223 -5.74 33.24 -13.51
C SER A 223 -6.60 33.96 -14.55
N VAL A 224 -7.14 33.24 -15.54
CA VAL A 224 -7.82 33.83 -16.69
C VAL A 224 -9.34 33.82 -16.51
N HIS A 225 -9.92 32.65 -16.20
CA HIS A 225 -11.37 32.47 -16.21
C HIS A 225 -12.00 32.69 -14.83
N ARG A 226 -11.90 33.92 -14.31
CA ARG A 226 -12.46 34.34 -13.02
C ARG A 226 -13.89 34.88 -13.16
N GLY A 227 -14.71 34.73 -12.12
CA GLY A 227 -16.06 35.30 -12.07
C GLY A 227 -17.03 34.75 -13.12
N ILE A 228 -16.80 33.52 -13.60
CA ILE A 228 -17.64 32.90 -14.63
C ILE A 228 -19.04 32.62 -14.07
N ALA A 229 -20.07 33.08 -14.77
CA ALA A 229 -21.46 32.84 -14.40
C ALA A 229 -21.75 31.33 -14.22
N GLY A 230 -22.39 30.97 -13.12
CA GLY A 230 -22.68 29.57 -12.76
C GLY A 230 -21.57 28.83 -12.00
N VAL A 231 -20.37 29.42 -11.88
CA VAL A 231 -19.24 28.90 -11.08
C VAL A 231 -19.12 29.73 -9.80
N GLU A 232 -19.26 29.08 -8.64
CA GLU A 232 -19.36 29.76 -7.33
C GLU A 232 -18.02 30.27 -6.78
N THR A 233 -16.90 29.95 -7.44
CA THR A 233 -15.55 30.19 -6.89
C THR A 233 -14.51 30.41 -7.98
N ASP A 234 -13.49 31.22 -7.68
CA ASP A 234 -12.28 31.37 -8.50
C ASP A 234 -11.17 30.37 -8.13
N ARG A 235 -11.37 29.56 -7.09
CA ARG A 235 -10.39 28.56 -6.65
C ARG A 235 -10.50 27.25 -7.44
N ILE A 236 -9.41 26.49 -7.50
CA ILE A 236 -9.38 25.19 -8.17
C ILE A 236 -10.27 24.18 -7.43
N ARG A 237 -11.11 23.47 -8.18
CA ARG A 237 -12.05 22.46 -7.68
C ARG A 237 -11.49 21.07 -7.92
N GLY A 238 -10.69 20.56 -6.98
CA GLY A 238 -9.89 19.34 -7.17
C GLY A 238 -10.66 18.04 -7.45
N GLY A 239 -11.97 17.99 -7.18
CA GLY A 239 -12.81 16.85 -7.58
C GLY A 239 -13.03 16.75 -9.09
N ILE A 240 -13.01 17.87 -9.81
CA ILE A 240 -13.31 17.94 -11.24
C ILE A 240 -12.24 17.24 -12.08
N PRO A 241 -10.93 17.54 -11.93
CA PRO A 241 -9.88 16.85 -12.70
C PRO A 241 -9.91 15.34 -12.49
N LEU A 242 -10.24 14.86 -11.29
CA LEU A 242 -10.30 13.44 -10.96
C LEU A 242 -11.44 12.74 -11.71
N VAL A 243 -12.65 13.30 -11.70
CA VAL A 243 -13.81 12.69 -12.38
C VAL A 243 -13.70 12.78 -13.89
N ILE A 244 -13.26 13.93 -14.43
CA ILE A 244 -13.12 14.13 -15.88
C ILE A 244 -11.96 13.30 -16.42
N CYS A 245 -10.77 13.40 -15.83
CA CYS A 245 -9.55 12.83 -16.40
C CYS A 245 -9.37 11.37 -16.01
N GLU A 246 -9.38 11.04 -14.71
CA GLU A 246 -9.19 9.65 -14.23
C GLU A 246 -10.48 8.81 -14.32
N GLY A 247 -11.63 9.46 -14.38
CA GLY A 247 -12.93 8.80 -14.58
C GLY A 247 -13.31 8.69 -16.06
N ILE A 248 -13.96 9.72 -16.58
CA ILE A 248 -14.58 9.71 -17.91
C ILE A 248 -13.55 9.44 -19.01
N ALA A 249 -12.46 10.23 -19.06
CA ALA A 249 -11.47 10.13 -20.13
C ALA A 249 -10.70 8.81 -20.07
N GLN A 250 -10.16 8.45 -18.89
CA GLN A 250 -9.41 7.22 -18.71
C GLN A 250 -10.27 5.95 -18.94
N LYS A 251 -11.56 5.98 -18.60
CA LYS A 251 -12.47 4.83 -18.70
C LYS A 251 -13.48 4.95 -19.85
N ALA A 252 -13.25 5.83 -20.82
CA ALA A 252 -14.20 6.15 -21.89
C ALA A 252 -14.77 4.91 -22.60
N ALA A 253 -13.91 3.94 -22.95
CA ALA A 253 -14.33 2.72 -23.65
C ALA A 253 -15.26 1.82 -22.80
N LYS A 254 -15.02 1.74 -21.48
CA LYS A 254 -15.88 0.98 -20.56
C LYS A 254 -17.18 1.74 -20.32
N LEU A 255 -17.12 3.05 -20.15
CA LEU A 255 -18.28 3.93 -19.95
C LEU A 255 -19.24 3.88 -21.14
N PHE A 256 -18.70 3.94 -22.36
CA PHE A 256 -19.47 3.90 -23.60
C PHE A 256 -20.32 2.62 -23.74
N LYS A 257 -19.80 1.47 -23.29
CA LYS A 257 -20.57 0.21 -23.28
C LYS A 257 -21.81 0.31 -22.38
N TYR A 258 -21.69 0.92 -21.19
CA TYR A 258 -22.83 1.08 -20.27
C TYR A 258 -23.83 2.10 -20.81
N THR A 259 -23.38 3.26 -21.25
CA THR A 259 -24.27 4.33 -21.73
C THR A 259 -25.04 3.92 -22.99
N LYS A 260 -24.42 3.12 -23.87
CA LYS A 260 -25.08 2.51 -25.03
C LYS A 260 -26.11 1.46 -24.62
N LYS A 261 -25.79 0.56 -23.69
CA LYS A 261 -26.74 -0.44 -23.13
C LYS A 261 -27.96 0.24 -22.49
N LEU A 262 -27.77 1.39 -21.85
CA LEU A 262 -28.81 2.15 -21.16
C LEU A 262 -29.56 3.16 -22.07
N GLY A 263 -29.16 3.33 -23.33
CA GLY A 263 -29.80 4.28 -24.25
C GLY A 263 -29.63 5.74 -23.85
N LEU A 264 -28.49 6.12 -23.27
CA LEU A 264 -28.25 7.49 -22.76
C LEU A 264 -27.76 8.48 -23.83
N GLY A 265 -27.37 8.04 -25.03
CA GLY A 265 -26.95 8.96 -26.10
C GLY A 265 -25.60 9.64 -25.86
N TRP A 266 -24.66 8.97 -25.18
CA TRP A 266 -23.28 9.44 -24.98
C TRP A 266 -22.36 9.05 -26.15
N ASP A 267 -22.85 9.18 -27.40
CA ASP A 267 -22.10 8.80 -28.61
C ASP A 267 -20.86 9.67 -28.84
N TRP A 268 -20.80 10.84 -28.20
CA TRP A 268 -19.63 11.70 -28.19
C TRP A 268 -18.38 11.03 -27.59
N LEU A 269 -18.53 10.00 -26.74
CA LEU A 269 -17.40 9.24 -26.21
C LEU A 269 -16.59 8.53 -27.32
N GLU A 270 -17.20 8.21 -28.47
CA GLU A 270 -16.48 7.59 -29.59
C GLU A 270 -15.33 8.45 -30.09
N LYS A 271 -15.45 9.79 -30.01
CA LYS A 271 -14.43 10.74 -30.44
C LYS A 271 -13.15 10.68 -29.60
N ILE A 272 -13.24 10.21 -28.35
CA ILE A 272 -12.09 10.13 -27.42
C ILE A 272 -11.55 8.70 -27.23
N ILE A 273 -12.27 7.67 -27.68
CA ILE A 273 -11.83 6.28 -27.53
C ILE A 273 -10.71 5.97 -28.52
N LYS A 274 -9.49 5.83 -28.01
CA LYS A 274 -8.33 5.38 -28.80
C LYS A 274 -8.32 3.86 -28.92
N ILE A 275 -8.71 3.33 -30.08
CA ILE A 275 -8.65 1.88 -30.37
C ILE A 275 -7.18 1.47 -30.54
N LYS A 276 -6.60 0.75 -29.56
CA LYS A 276 -5.34 0.03 -29.77
C LYS A 276 -5.63 -1.18 -30.66
N ARG A 277 -5.15 -1.18 -31.91
CA ARG A 277 -5.13 -2.38 -32.76
C ARG A 277 -4.22 -3.42 -32.07
N LYS A 278 -4.73 -4.64 -31.86
CA LYS A 278 -3.90 -5.80 -31.48
C LYS A 278 -2.94 -6.05 -32.65
N THR A 279 -1.65 -5.84 -32.44
CA THR A 279 -0.59 -6.29 -33.34
C THR A 279 -0.20 -7.72 -32.93
N ASP A 280 -0.15 -8.63 -33.91
CA ASP A 280 0.04 -10.08 -33.74
C ASP A 280 1.46 -10.52 -33.31
N THR A 281 2.37 -9.57 -33.08
CA THR A 281 3.71 -9.82 -32.51
C THR A 281 3.94 -8.91 -31.31
N SER A 282 3.70 -9.44 -30.12
CA SER A 282 3.80 -8.72 -28.85
C SER A 282 5.19 -8.86 -28.22
N GLU A 283 6.18 -8.17 -28.78
CA GLU A 283 7.47 -7.99 -28.11
C GLU A 283 7.28 -7.03 -26.93
N ILE A 284 7.58 -7.47 -25.69
CA ILE A 284 7.40 -6.64 -24.50
C ILE A 284 8.67 -5.83 -24.24
N LYS A 285 8.59 -4.52 -24.49
CA LYS A 285 9.70 -3.60 -24.31
C LYS A 285 10.01 -3.34 -22.82
N PRO A 286 11.26 -3.00 -22.46
CA PRO A 286 11.62 -2.56 -21.11
C PRO A 286 10.79 -1.33 -20.68
N ASP A 287 10.41 -1.24 -19.40
CA ASP A 287 9.60 -0.13 -18.85
C ASP A 287 10.33 0.59 -17.71
N ASP A 288 10.70 1.86 -17.93
CA ASP A 288 11.39 2.71 -16.96
C ASP A 288 10.47 3.42 -15.96
N ALA A 289 9.14 3.31 -16.10
CA ALA A 289 8.19 4.09 -15.29
C ALA A 289 8.37 3.86 -13.78
N PHE A 290 8.77 2.66 -13.36
CA PHE A 290 9.01 2.36 -11.96
C PHE A 290 10.20 3.13 -11.36
N LEU A 291 11.16 3.59 -12.18
CA LEU A 291 12.32 4.39 -11.76
C LEU A 291 11.98 5.86 -11.48
N GLU A 292 10.82 6.35 -11.89
CA GLU A 292 10.39 7.73 -11.66
C GLU A 292 10.14 8.04 -10.17
N GLY A 293 10.40 9.29 -9.76
CA GLY A 293 10.24 9.73 -8.36
C GLY A 293 11.22 9.02 -7.43
N PHE A 294 12.49 8.98 -7.80
CA PHE A 294 13.57 8.40 -7.01
C PHE A 294 13.88 9.30 -5.80
N VAL A 295 14.11 8.69 -4.63
CA VAL A 295 14.27 9.41 -3.35
C VAL A 295 15.49 8.86 -2.61
N ALA A 296 16.15 9.73 -1.83
CA ALA A 296 17.35 9.37 -1.08
C ALA A 296 17.13 8.22 -0.08
N GLY A 297 18.10 7.33 0.00
CA GLY A 297 18.12 6.15 0.87
C GLY A 297 17.32 4.96 0.33
N ARG A 298 16.82 5.02 -0.91
CA ARG A 298 15.98 3.96 -1.49
C ARG A 298 16.68 3.42 -2.74
N PRO A 299 17.43 2.30 -2.66
CA PRO A 299 18.23 1.81 -3.77
C PRO A 299 17.39 1.31 -4.95
N VAL A 300 17.98 1.39 -6.15
CA VAL A 300 17.57 0.57 -7.30
C VAL A 300 18.23 -0.80 -7.15
N PHE A 301 17.46 -1.86 -7.32
CA PHE A 301 17.97 -3.23 -7.26
C PHE A 301 18.24 -3.78 -8.66
N ALA A 302 17.39 -3.47 -9.63
CA ALA A 302 17.60 -3.88 -11.02
C ALA A 302 16.95 -2.87 -11.98
N TYR A 303 17.63 -2.58 -13.08
CA TYR A 303 17.09 -1.83 -14.21
C TYR A 303 16.14 -2.71 -15.03
N PRO A 304 15.25 -2.10 -15.84
CA PRO A 304 14.22 -2.83 -16.54
C PRO A 304 14.82 -3.87 -17.49
N SER A 305 14.30 -5.10 -17.46
CA SER A 305 14.69 -6.22 -18.32
C SER A 305 16.21 -6.48 -18.40
N THR A 306 16.96 -6.15 -17.34
CA THR A 306 18.42 -6.21 -17.34
C THR A 306 18.95 -7.54 -16.79
N LYS A 307 19.90 -8.16 -17.49
CA LYS A 307 20.56 -9.43 -17.09
C LYS A 307 21.17 -9.31 -15.70
N GLY A 308 20.97 -10.35 -14.87
CA GLY A 308 21.42 -10.37 -13.48
C GLY A 308 20.46 -9.71 -12.49
N GLY A 309 19.35 -9.13 -12.96
CA GLY A 309 18.26 -8.67 -12.12
C GLY A 309 17.48 -9.83 -11.48
N PHE A 310 16.25 -9.58 -11.04
CA PHE A 310 15.40 -10.66 -10.53
C PHE A 310 14.91 -11.52 -11.70
N ARG A 311 15.09 -12.84 -11.62
CA ARG A 311 14.56 -13.75 -12.63
C ARG A 311 13.10 -14.08 -12.31
N LEU A 312 12.22 -13.97 -13.30
CA LEU A 312 10.82 -14.34 -13.12
C LEU A 312 10.66 -15.85 -12.93
N ARG A 313 10.01 -16.23 -11.83
CA ARG A 313 9.50 -17.59 -11.59
C ARG A 313 8.01 -17.51 -11.25
N TYR A 314 7.19 -18.29 -11.95
CA TYR A 314 5.76 -18.36 -11.65
C TYR A 314 5.52 -19.26 -10.44
N GLY A 315 4.76 -18.76 -9.48
CA GLY A 315 4.42 -19.53 -8.29
C GLY A 315 3.73 -18.71 -7.22
N ARG A 316 3.09 -19.46 -6.34
CA ARG A 316 2.47 -18.97 -5.13
C ARG A 316 2.94 -19.76 -3.93
N SER A 317 3.32 -19.03 -2.89
CA SER A 317 3.61 -19.53 -1.56
C SER A 317 2.52 -19.07 -0.57
N ARG A 318 2.75 -19.31 0.72
CA ARG A 318 1.86 -18.82 1.76
C ARG A 318 1.89 -17.30 1.97
N THR A 319 2.92 -16.58 1.49
CA THR A 319 3.14 -15.14 1.76
C THR A 319 3.16 -14.22 0.51
N ASN A 320 2.84 -14.74 -0.68
CA ASN A 320 2.72 -13.92 -1.91
C ASN A 320 1.33 -14.04 -2.58
N GLY A 321 1.15 -13.32 -3.68
CA GLY A 321 -0.15 -13.07 -4.30
C GLY A 321 -0.75 -11.74 -3.82
N LEU A 322 -1.87 -11.29 -4.42
CA LEU A 322 -2.42 -9.95 -4.15
C LEU A 322 -1.38 -8.84 -4.38
N MET A 323 -0.56 -8.98 -5.42
CA MET A 323 0.64 -8.19 -5.73
C MET A 323 1.88 -8.44 -4.87
N ALA A 324 1.82 -9.11 -3.72
CA ALA A 324 3.01 -9.48 -2.96
C ALA A 324 3.89 -10.48 -3.74
N LYS A 325 5.20 -10.42 -3.51
CA LYS A 325 6.22 -11.26 -4.17
C LYS A 325 7.13 -11.94 -3.15
N ASN A 326 7.72 -13.07 -3.51
CA ASN A 326 8.80 -13.66 -2.71
C ASN A 326 10.13 -13.59 -3.44
N ILE A 327 11.20 -13.45 -2.67
CA ILE A 327 12.59 -13.60 -3.10
C ILE A 327 13.31 -14.59 -2.18
N HIS A 328 14.50 -15.02 -2.56
CA HIS A 328 15.30 -15.87 -1.68
C HIS A 328 15.72 -15.11 -0.39
N PRO A 329 15.69 -15.72 0.82
CA PRO A 329 16.07 -15.05 2.06
C PRO A 329 17.49 -14.46 2.03
N ALA A 330 18.45 -15.16 1.43
CA ALA A 330 19.82 -14.67 1.30
C ALA A 330 19.92 -13.39 0.44
N THR A 331 19.01 -13.20 -0.53
CA THR A 331 18.96 -11.98 -1.35
C THR A 331 18.71 -10.74 -0.48
N MET A 332 17.86 -10.83 0.54
CA MET A 332 17.63 -9.71 1.47
C MET A 332 18.92 -9.29 2.19
N ARG A 333 19.78 -10.25 2.54
CA ARG A 333 21.08 -10.02 3.21
C ARG A 333 22.14 -9.47 2.25
N VAL A 334 22.25 -10.07 1.06
CA VAL A 334 23.18 -9.64 0.00
C VAL A 334 22.88 -8.19 -0.44
N LEU A 335 21.61 -7.77 -0.38
CA LEU A 335 21.19 -6.40 -0.66
C LEU A 335 21.32 -5.46 0.55
N ASP A 336 22.37 -5.63 1.37
CA ASP A 336 22.72 -4.80 2.53
C ASP A 336 21.55 -4.53 3.50
N ASN A 337 20.64 -5.49 3.62
CA ASN A 337 19.42 -5.42 4.43
C ASN A 337 18.43 -4.29 4.06
N PHE A 338 18.45 -3.78 2.83
CA PHE A 338 17.44 -2.82 2.37
C PHE A 338 16.05 -3.42 2.14
N LEU A 339 15.98 -4.73 1.94
CA LEU A 339 14.73 -5.46 1.86
C LEU A 339 14.50 -6.22 3.17
N ALA A 340 13.26 -6.15 3.65
CA ALA A 340 12.70 -6.91 4.76
C ALA A 340 11.27 -7.33 4.42
N HIS A 341 10.69 -8.24 5.20
CA HIS A 341 9.26 -8.58 5.09
C HIS A 341 8.40 -7.30 5.11
N GLY A 342 7.54 -7.13 4.10
CA GLY A 342 6.67 -5.96 3.96
C GLY A 342 7.32 -4.74 3.32
N THR A 343 8.61 -4.79 2.94
CA THR A 343 9.21 -3.67 2.20
C THR A 343 8.50 -3.51 0.87
N HIS A 344 7.95 -2.33 0.61
CA HIS A 344 7.35 -2.02 -0.67
C HIS A 344 8.47 -1.82 -1.70
N MET A 345 8.40 -2.55 -2.80
CA MET A 345 9.21 -2.39 -4.01
C MET A 345 8.33 -1.86 -5.13
N LYS A 346 8.84 -0.88 -5.88
CA LYS A 346 8.28 -0.54 -7.20
C LYS A 346 8.91 -1.47 -8.22
N ILE A 347 8.09 -2.11 -9.04
CA ILE A 347 8.51 -3.15 -9.97
C ILE A 347 8.15 -2.77 -11.40
N GLU A 348 8.91 -3.34 -12.32
CA GLU A 348 8.67 -3.18 -13.76
C GLU A 348 7.38 -3.88 -14.20
N ARG A 349 7.14 -5.11 -13.72
CA ARG A 349 5.98 -5.94 -14.08
C ARG A 349 5.87 -7.20 -13.20
N PRO A 350 4.69 -7.83 -13.12
CA PRO A 350 3.37 -7.25 -13.38
C PRO A 350 2.96 -6.31 -12.23
N GLY A 351 2.22 -5.24 -12.54
CA GLY A 351 1.80 -4.25 -11.56
C GLY A 351 2.81 -3.13 -11.33
N LYS A 352 2.45 -2.14 -10.49
CA LYS A 352 3.27 -0.93 -10.23
C LYS A 352 4.12 -1.03 -8.96
N GLY A 353 3.76 -1.95 -8.07
CA GLY A 353 4.41 -2.13 -6.78
C GLY A 353 4.03 -3.48 -6.17
N CYS A 354 4.83 -3.90 -5.21
CA CYS A 354 4.62 -5.10 -4.42
C CYS A 354 5.23 -4.93 -3.03
N VAL A 355 4.69 -5.59 -2.01
CA VAL A 355 5.47 -5.93 -0.82
C VAL A 355 6.28 -7.19 -1.09
N VAL A 356 7.45 -7.30 -0.47
CA VAL A 356 8.31 -8.47 -0.57
C VAL A 356 8.29 -9.30 0.72
N SER A 357 8.30 -10.62 0.56
CA SER A 357 8.58 -11.60 1.60
C SER A 357 9.56 -12.65 1.03
N THR A 358 9.69 -13.82 1.63
CA THR A 358 10.73 -14.78 1.31
C THR A 358 10.22 -16.19 1.03
N CYS A 359 10.97 -16.93 0.24
CA CYS A 359 10.79 -18.36 0.00
C CYS A 359 12.16 -19.00 -0.26
N GLY A 360 12.55 -19.98 0.57
CA GLY A 360 13.86 -20.64 0.47
C GLY A 360 14.00 -21.62 -0.70
N GLN A 361 12.91 -21.99 -1.38
CA GLN A 361 12.94 -22.89 -2.54
C GLN A 361 13.37 -22.19 -3.85
N LEU A 362 13.52 -20.87 -3.82
CA LEU A 362 13.88 -20.05 -4.97
C LEU A 362 15.37 -20.13 -5.27
N GLU A 363 15.77 -19.90 -6.54
CA GLU A 363 17.21 -19.81 -6.84
C GLU A 363 17.83 -18.62 -6.09
N ALA A 364 18.92 -18.94 -5.39
CA ALA A 364 19.68 -18.02 -4.57
C ALA A 364 20.45 -16.97 -5.41
N PRO A 365 20.84 -15.83 -4.79
CA PRO A 365 21.71 -14.87 -5.46
C PRO A 365 23.11 -15.44 -5.69
N VAL A 366 23.76 -14.97 -6.75
CA VAL A 366 25.14 -15.37 -7.10
C VAL A 366 26.03 -14.14 -7.05
N VAL A 367 27.12 -14.26 -6.32
CA VAL A 367 28.03 -13.15 -6.02
C VAL A 367 29.45 -13.47 -6.45
N LYS A 368 30.18 -12.43 -6.80
CA LYS A 368 31.63 -12.45 -6.99
C LYS A 368 32.28 -11.88 -5.73
N LEU A 369 33.29 -12.58 -5.23
CA LEU A 369 34.05 -12.18 -4.07
C LEU A 369 35.25 -11.30 -4.47
N SER A 370 35.89 -10.65 -3.49
CA SER A 370 37.06 -9.78 -3.70
C SER A 370 38.28 -10.51 -4.25
N ASP A 371 38.38 -11.82 -4.04
CA ASP A 371 39.42 -12.69 -4.63
C ASP A 371 39.10 -13.09 -6.08
N GLY A 372 37.93 -12.68 -6.60
CA GLY A 372 37.43 -13.02 -7.93
C GLY A 372 36.63 -14.32 -8.01
N SER A 373 36.55 -15.10 -6.93
CA SER A 373 35.74 -16.33 -6.87
C SER A 373 34.25 -16.02 -7.02
N VAL A 374 33.48 -16.91 -7.63
CA VAL A 374 32.02 -16.81 -7.79
C VAL A 374 31.36 -17.87 -6.94
N VAL A 375 30.36 -17.48 -6.15
CA VAL A 375 29.71 -18.34 -5.16
C VAL A 375 28.19 -18.15 -5.21
N ARG A 376 27.42 -19.25 -5.14
CA ARG A 376 25.97 -19.20 -4.89
C ARG A 376 25.70 -19.05 -3.40
N VAL A 377 24.89 -18.07 -3.01
CA VAL A 377 24.66 -17.74 -1.60
C VAL A 377 23.33 -18.34 -1.14
N GLU A 378 23.35 -19.63 -0.80
CA GLU A 378 22.14 -20.43 -0.58
C GLU A 378 21.53 -20.31 0.83
N SER A 379 22.19 -19.62 1.76
CA SER A 379 21.67 -19.46 3.13
C SER A 379 21.93 -18.08 3.73
N ILE A 380 21.17 -17.70 4.75
CA ILE A 380 21.36 -16.46 5.50
C ILE A 380 22.75 -16.43 6.15
N GLU A 381 23.19 -17.54 6.75
CA GLU A 381 24.50 -17.64 7.39
C GLU A 381 25.63 -17.47 6.38
N SER A 382 25.48 -18.03 5.18
CA SER A 382 26.45 -17.85 4.09
C SER A 382 26.51 -16.38 3.64
N ALA A 383 25.36 -15.73 3.51
CA ALA A 383 25.27 -14.32 3.12
C ALA A 383 25.94 -13.40 4.16
N GLU A 384 25.73 -13.66 5.45
CA GLU A 384 26.35 -12.87 6.52
C GLU A 384 27.87 -13.03 6.53
N LYS A 385 28.39 -14.26 6.39
CA LYS A 385 29.84 -14.54 6.33
C LYS A 385 30.53 -13.91 5.13
N LEU A 386 29.86 -13.89 3.98
CA LEU A 386 30.42 -13.39 2.73
C LEU A 386 30.19 -11.90 2.50
N SER A 387 29.28 -11.26 3.23
CA SER A 387 28.83 -9.87 3.02
C SER A 387 29.96 -8.84 2.79
N SER A 388 31.04 -8.91 3.58
CA SER A 388 32.20 -8.01 3.49
C SER A 388 33.14 -8.32 2.32
N GLN A 389 33.05 -9.53 1.76
CA GLN A 389 33.88 -10.01 0.66
C GLN A 389 33.18 -9.87 -0.69
N ILE A 390 31.89 -9.53 -0.74
CA ILE A 390 31.15 -9.35 -2.00
C ILE A 390 31.67 -8.12 -2.74
N SER A 391 32.28 -8.34 -3.90
CA SER A 391 32.75 -7.30 -4.80
C SER A 391 31.71 -6.94 -5.87
N GLU A 392 30.95 -7.92 -6.35
CA GLU A 392 29.90 -7.75 -7.35
C GLU A 392 28.76 -8.77 -7.12
N ILE A 393 27.52 -8.36 -7.34
CA ILE A 393 26.33 -9.21 -7.30
C ILE A 393 25.95 -9.48 -8.76
N LEU A 394 26.19 -10.72 -9.21
CA LEU A 394 26.03 -11.12 -10.60
C LEU A 394 24.58 -11.46 -10.94
N PHE A 395 23.86 -12.02 -9.97
CA PHE A 395 22.46 -12.42 -10.06
C PHE A 395 21.76 -12.18 -8.73
N LEU A 396 20.59 -11.54 -8.76
CA LEU A 396 19.79 -11.27 -7.55
C LEU A 396 19.03 -12.50 -7.03
N GLY A 397 18.87 -13.55 -7.84
CA GLY A 397 18.01 -14.69 -7.54
C GLY A 397 16.63 -14.58 -8.20
N ASP A 398 15.80 -15.58 -7.92
CA ASP A 398 14.42 -15.61 -8.44
C ASP A 398 13.52 -14.62 -7.69
N MET A 399 12.53 -14.09 -8.41
CA MET A 399 11.34 -13.46 -7.85
C MET A 399 10.12 -14.29 -8.20
N LEU A 400 9.44 -14.76 -7.16
CA LEU A 400 8.23 -15.57 -7.26
C LEU A 400 7.01 -14.68 -7.46
N VAL A 401 6.37 -14.83 -8.61
CA VAL A 401 5.20 -14.04 -9.03
C VAL A 401 3.99 -14.96 -9.23
N ALA A 402 2.87 -14.58 -8.62
CA ALA A 402 1.60 -15.29 -8.74
C ALA A 402 0.95 -15.05 -10.12
N PHE A 403 0.23 -16.04 -10.64
CA PHE A 403 -0.55 -15.88 -11.88
C PHE A 403 -1.62 -14.80 -11.72
N GLY A 404 -2.27 -14.75 -10.55
CA GLY A 404 -3.31 -13.77 -10.25
C GLY A 404 -2.87 -12.31 -10.42
N ASP A 405 -1.58 -12.02 -10.23
CA ASP A 405 -1.04 -10.67 -10.42
C ASP A 405 -1.01 -10.25 -11.90
N PHE A 406 -0.70 -11.20 -12.80
CA PHE A 406 -0.80 -10.97 -14.25
C PHE A 406 -2.26 -10.84 -14.69
N ALA A 407 -3.14 -11.71 -14.19
CA ALA A 407 -4.56 -11.68 -14.51
C ALA A 407 -5.22 -10.36 -14.06
N LYS A 408 -4.95 -9.89 -12.83
CA LYS A 408 -5.50 -8.62 -12.32
C LYS A 408 -4.96 -7.41 -13.08
N SER A 409 -3.66 -7.37 -13.35
CA SER A 409 -3.05 -6.27 -14.10
C SER A 409 -3.38 -6.31 -15.61
N ASN A 410 -3.96 -7.42 -16.08
CA ASN A 410 -4.17 -7.73 -17.49
C ASN A 410 -2.87 -7.59 -18.32
N HIS A 411 -1.75 -7.90 -17.69
CA HIS A 411 -0.45 -7.95 -18.35
C HIS A 411 -0.32 -9.30 -19.05
N PRO A 412 0.16 -9.37 -20.32
CA PRO A 412 0.44 -10.65 -20.98
C PRO A 412 1.36 -11.53 -20.12
N LEU A 413 1.16 -12.84 -20.16
CA LEU A 413 2.16 -13.74 -19.59
C LEU A 413 3.50 -13.54 -20.32
N ILE A 414 4.59 -13.83 -19.65
CA ILE A 414 5.95 -13.66 -20.20
C ILE A 414 6.76 -14.92 -19.94
N PRO A 415 7.75 -15.26 -20.79
CA PRO A 415 8.56 -16.44 -20.61
C PRO A 415 9.22 -16.46 -19.21
N PRO A 416 8.90 -17.43 -18.34
CA PRO A 416 9.62 -17.58 -17.07
C PRO A 416 11.02 -18.14 -17.33
N GLY A 417 11.91 -18.00 -16.35
CA GLY A 417 13.13 -18.80 -16.33
C GLY A 417 12.79 -20.29 -16.28
N TYR A 418 13.57 -21.13 -16.95
CA TYR A 418 13.35 -22.58 -16.88
C TYR A 418 13.66 -23.08 -15.46
N CYS A 419 12.66 -23.70 -14.84
CA CYS A 419 12.61 -24.02 -13.41
C CYS A 419 12.08 -25.44 -13.16
N GLU A 420 12.30 -25.96 -11.95
CA GLU A 420 11.99 -27.34 -11.60
C GLU A 420 10.51 -27.67 -11.74
N GLU A 421 9.61 -26.72 -11.45
CA GLU A 421 8.17 -26.92 -11.57
C GLU A 421 7.78 -27.20 -13.02
N TRP A 422 8.36 -26.45 -13.97
CA TRP A 422 8.11 -26.65 -15.39
C TRP A 422 8.72 -27.97 -15.87
N TRP A 423 9.98 -28.26 -15.53
CA TRP A 423 10.63 -29.52 -15.88
C TRP A 423 9.83 -30.74 -15.38
N LEU A 424 9.31 -30.67 -14.15
CA LEU A 424 8.45 -31.71 -13.58
C LEU A 424 7.17 -31.93 -14.40
N GLN A 425 6.55 -30.87 -14.94
CA GLN A 425 5.39 -31.02 -15.83
C GLN A 425 5.77 -31.70 -17.16
N GLU A 426 6.94 -31.41 -17.72
CA GLU A 426 7.41 -32.05 -18.95
C GLU A 426 7.69 -33.55 -18.75
N VAL A 427 8.26 -33.91 -17.61
CA VAL A 427 8.50 -35.30 -17.24
C VAL A 427 7.18 -36.02 -16.95
N ALA A 428 6.28 -35.37 -16.20
CA ALA A 428 4.96 -35.92 -15.88
C ALA A 428 4.09 -36.14 -17.13
N ALA A 429 4.18 -35.26 -18.13
CA ALA A 429 3.49 -35.41 -19.41
C ALA A 429 3.91 -36.68 -20.17
N LYS A 430 5.08 -37.23 -19.87
CA LYS A 430 5.55 -38.53 -20.39
C LYS A 430 5.25 -39.73 -19.48
N GLY A 431 4.59 -39.51 -18.34
CA GLY A 431 4.23 -40.56 -17.38
C GLY A 431 5.42 -41.18 -16.65
N ILE A 432 6.52 -40.43 -16.48
CA ILE A 432 7.77 -40.94 -15.90
C ILE A 432 7.87 -40.55 -14.43
N VAL A 433 8.30 -41.49 -13.58
CA VAL A 433 8.64 -41.21 -12.17
C VAL A 433 10.10 -40.77 -12.08
N VAL A 434 10.34 -39.64 -11.43
CA VAL A 434 11.66 -39.05 -11.26
C VAL A 434 12.44 -39.75 -10.13
N PRO A 435 13.61 -40.36 -10.41
CA PRO A 435 14.50 -40.90 -9.37
C PRO A 435 15.09 -39.77 -8.50
N LYS A 436 15.50 -40.07 -7.25
CA LYS A 436 16.04 -39.02 -6.35
C LYS A 436 17.46 -38.59 -6.71
N ASP A 437 18.28 -39.53 -7.17
CA ASP A 437 19.69 -39.37 -7.54
C ASP A 437 19.91 -38.36 -8.69
N ILE A 438 18.90 -38.16 -9.55
CA ILE A 438 19.00 -37.20 -10.67
C ILE A 438 19.06 -35.74 -10.23
N TYR A 439 18.74 -35.43 -8.96
CA TYR A 439 18.93 -34.10 -8.39
C TYR A 439 20.31 -33.92 -7.77
N GLU A 440 21.04 -35.00 -7.51
CA GLU A 440 22.32 -34.98 -6.81
C GLU A 440 23.49 -35.13 -7.79
N SER A 441 23.27 -35.78 -8.94
CA SER A 441 24.31 -35.99 -9.96
C SER A 441 23.92 -35.42 -11.33
N ALA A 442 24.80 -34.58 -11.88
CA ALA A 442 24.72 -34.09 -13.25
C ALA A 442 24.75 -35.25 -14.25
N ALA A 443 25.67 -36.20 -14.09
CA ALA A 443 25.77 -37.36 -14.96
C ALA A 443 24.45 -38.15 -15.03
N ALA A 444 23.85 -38.47 -13.87
CA ALA A 444 22.56 -39.15 -13.80
C ALA A 444 21.42 -38.34 -14.46
N SER A 445 21.43 -37.01 -14.31
CA SER A 445 20.47 -36.11 -14.93
C SER A 445 20.57 -36.09 -16.47
N PHE A 446 21.79 -36.09 -17.02
CA PHE A 446 22.02 -36.18 -18.46
C PHE A 446 21.61 -37.56 -19.02
N GLU A 447 21.94 -38.65 -18.33
CA GLU A 447 21.51 -39.99 -18.72
C GLU A 447 19.99 -40.14 -18.71
N PHE A 448 19.34 -39.61 -17.67
CA PHE A 448 17.89 -39.58 -17.56
C PHE A 448 17.26 -38.81 -18.73
N SER A 449 17.79 -37.62 -19.02
CA SER A 449 17.33 -36.77 -20.12
C SER A 449 17.48 -37.46 -21.48
N LYS A 450 18.62 -38.12 -21.71
CA LYS A 450 18.89 -38.89 -22.93
C LYS A 450 18.00 -40.12 -23.07
N LYS A 451 17.79 -40.87 -21.97
CA LYS A 451 16.98 -42.09 -21.95
C LYS A 451 15.51 -41.80 -22.29
N TRP A 452 14.98 -40.71 -21.76
CA TRP A 452 13.54 -40.40 -21.85
C TRP A 452 13.22 -39.27 -22.83
N GLY A 453 14.23 -38.64 -23.43
CA GLY A 453 14.11 -37.52 -24.34
C GLY A 453 13.47 -36.29 -23.71
N VAL A 454 13.63 -36.09 -22.39
CA VAL A 454 13.17 -34.89 -21.68
C VAL A 454 14.30 -33.87 -21.63
N PRO A 455 14.01 -32.57 -21.46
CA PRO A 455 15.06 -31.57 -21.32
C PRO A 455 15.89 -31.78 -20.05
N LEU A 456 17.11 -31.25 -20.05
CA LEU A 456 18.01 -31.29 -18.90
C LEU A 456 17.36 -30.67 -17.66
N ASN A 457 17.62 -31.23 -16.48
CA ASN A 457 17.12 -30.67 -15.22
C ASN A 457 17.65 -29.22 -15.03
N PRO A 458 16.78 -28.26 -14.64
CA PRO A 458 17.15 -26.87 -14.40
C PRO A 458 18.32 -26.68 -13.43
N LYS A 459 18.45 -27.53 -12.41
CA LYS A 459 19.56 -27.48 -11.43
C LYS A 459 20.94 -27.54 -12.09
N PHE A 460 21.09 -28.33 -13.15
CA PHE A 460 22.35 -28.50 -13.89
C PHE A 460 22.38 -27.73 -15.21
N THR A 461 21.38 -26.89 -15.44
CA THR A 461 21.34 -26.02 -16.61
C THR A 461 21.97 -24.66 -16.26
N PHE A 462 22.84 -24.15 -17.13
CA PHE A 462 23.43 -22.80 -16.98
C PHE A 462 22.68 -21.76 -17.81
N MET A 463 22.97 -20.48 -17.59
CA MET A 463 22.39 -19.35 -18.33
C MET A 463 23.00 -19.22 -19.73
N TRP A 464 22.91 -20.28 -20.54
CA TRP A 464 23.47 -20.30 -21.90
C TRP A 464 22.92 -19.17 -22.78
N ASP A 465 21.65 -18.82 -22.60
CA ASP A 465 20.96 -17.69 -23.24
C ASP A 465 21.49 -16.30 -22.83
N CYS A 466 22.42 -16.24 -21.88
CA CYS A 466 23.10 -14.99 -21.51
C CYS A 466 24.41 -14.75 -22.28
N ILE A 467 24.95 -15.74 -23.01
CA ILE A 467 26.22 -15.64 -23.75
C ILE A 467 26.04 -15.85 -25.26
N SER A 468 27.04 -15.45 -26.05
CA SER A 468 27.02 -15.61 -27.51
C SER A 468 27.57 -16.97 -27.96
N THR A 469 27.32 -17.35 -29.22
CA THR A 469 27.93 -18.55 -29.83
C THR A 469 29.45 -18.45 -29.96
N ALA A 470 30.00 -17.22 -30.06
CA ALA A 470 31.44 -16.98 -30.02
C ALA A 470 32.01 -17.31 -28.63
N ASP A 471 31.30 -16.92 -27.56
CA ASP A 471 31.69 -17.23 -26.19
C ASP A 471 31.70 -18.74 -25.93
N ILE A 472 30.71 -19.49 -26.45
CA ILE A 472 30.71 -20.96 -26.39
C ILE A 472 31.98 -21.53 -27.03
N SER A 473 32.39 -20.99 -28.17
CA SER A 473 33.58 -21.45 -28.89
C SER A 473 34.86 -21.16 -28.08
N ILE A 474 34.96 -19.98 -27.47
CA ILE A 474 36.08 -19.62 -26.57
C ILE A 474 36.12 -20.56 -25.37
N LEU A 475 34.96 -20.80 -24.75
CA LEU A 475 34.83 -21.69 -23.61
C LEU A 475 35.23 -23.13 -23.97
N ALA A 476 34.72 -23.69 -25.06
CA ALA A 476 35.08 -25.03 -25.52
C ALA A 476 36.58 -25.16 -25.86
N GLN A 477 37.19 -24.13 -26.46
CA GLN A 477 38.62 -24.11 -26.74
C GLN A 477 39.46 -24.08 -25.45
N SER A 478 39.00 -23.39 -24.41
CA SER A 478 39.71 -23.34 -23.13
C SER A 478 39.83 -24.71 -22.45
N PHE A 479 38.91 -25.62 -22.74
CA PHE A 479 38.99 -27.00 -22.25
C PHE A 479 40.10 -27.83 -22.89
N LYS A 480 40.73 -27.38 -24.00
CA LYS A 480 41.91 -28.04 -24.59
C LYS A 480 43.10 -28.11 -23.65
N SER A 481 43.27 -27.08 -22.83
CA SER A 481 44.37 -26.95 -21.87
C SER A 481 43.92 -27.13 -20.43
N ALA A 482 42.66 -27.56 -20.21
CA ALA A 482 42.13 -27.81 -18.87
C ALA A 482 42.86 -28.98 -18.20
N LYS A 483 43.10 -28.85 -16.90
CA LYS A 483 43.53 -29.97 -16.05
C LYS A 483 42.33 -30.49 -15.28
N ILE A 484 42.11 -31.80 -15.31
CA ILE A 484 41.03 -32.46 -14.58
C ILE A 484 41.64 -33.31 -13.48
N SER A 485 41.25 -33.05 -12.23
CA SER A 485 41.54 -33.97 -11.13
C SER A 485 40.37 -34.94 -10.98
N TRP A 486 40.68 -36.18 -10.63
CA TRP A 486 39.72 -37.29 -10.59
C TRP A 486 39.63 -37.86 -9.18
N ASP A 487 38.42 -38.26 -8.78
CA ASP A 487 38.18 -39.14 -7.64
C ASP A 487 37.65 -40.47 -8.18
N GLU A 488 38.48 -41.51 -8.10
CA GLU A 488 38.31 -42.76 -8.85
C GLU A 488 38.05 -42.49 -10.35
N ASP A 489 36.78 -42.55 -10.75
CA ASP A 489 36.28 -42.47 -12.12
C ASP A 489 35.46 -41.19 -12.38
N THR A 490 35.39 -40.27 -11.42
CA THR A 490 34.57 -39.05 -11.50
C THR A 490 35.42 -37.78 -11.49
N PRO A 491 35.14 -36.78 -12.36
CA PRO A 491 35.83 -35.49 -12.32
C PRO A 491 35.56 -34.78 -10.99
N LYS A 492 36.61 -34.57 -10.19
CA LYS A 492 36.53 -33.90 -8.89
C LYS A 492 36.63 -32.38 -9.03
N GLN A 493 37.53 -31.94 -9.90
CA GLN A 493 37.85 -30.52 -10.08
C GLN A 493 38.37 -30.27 -11.50
N LEU A 494 37.89 -29.21 -12.12
CA LEU A 494 38.35 -28.71 -13.42
C LEU A 494 39.14 -27.42 -13.22
N THR A 495 40.34 -27.37 -13.77
CA THR A 495 41.22 -26.21 -13.69
C THR A 495 41.43 -25.61 -15.08
N LEU A 496 40.98 -24.38 -15.27
CA LEU A 496 41.11 -23.60 -16.50
C LEU A 496 42.08 -22.43 -16.31
N PHE A 497 42.72 -21.95 -17.39
CA PHE A 497 43.50 -20.72 -17.32
C PHE A 497 42.58 -19.51 -17.17
N ASN A 498 42.96 -18.57 -16.31
CA ASN A 498 42.21 -17.36 -16.07
C ASN A 498 42.45 -16.36 -17.21
N GLY A 499 41.41 -16.03 -17.97
CA GLY A 499 41.45 -15.16 -19.14
C GLY A 499 40.03 -14.77 -19.55
N ASP A 500 39.74 -14.66 -20.86
CA ASP A 500 38.41 -14.28 -21.37
C ASP A 500 37.28 -15.20 -20.87
N VAL A 501 37.61 -16.46 -20.58
CA VAL A 501 36.71 -17.48 -20.00
C VAL A 501 36.11 -17.05 -18.67
N LYS A 502 36.80 -16.21 -17.89
CA LYS A 502 36.31 -15.75 -16.58
C LYS A 502 34.97 -15.04 -16.69
N GLN A 503 34.87 -14.09 -17.63
CA GLN A 503 33.64 -13.31 -17.83
C GLN A 503 32.50 -14.18 -18.36
N ILE A 504 32.83 -15.20 -19.17
CA ILE A 504 31.87 -16.19 -19.69
C ILE A 504 31.30 -17.01 -18.53
N LEU A 505 32.16 -17.56 -17.66
CA LEU A 505 31.72 -18.31 -16.47
C LEU A 505 30.91 -17.45 -15.49
N GLU A 506 31.29 -16.18 -15.31
CA GLU A 506 30.51 -15.20 -14.54
C GLU A 506 29.14 -14.88 -15.16
N SER A 507 29.00 -14.95 -16.49
CA SER A 507 27.73 -14.73 -17.19
C SER A 507 26.84 -15.98 -17.16
N LEU A 508 27.45 -17.17 -17.16
CA LEU A 508 26.78 -18.46 -17.00
C LEU A 508 26.38 -18.75 -15.54
N LEU A 509 26.89 -17.97 -14.58
CA LEU A 509 26.70 -18.15 -13.13
C LEU A 509 27.25 -19.50 -12.62
N VAL A 510 28.39 -19.92 -13.17
CA VAL A 510 29.11 -21.14 -12.74
C VAL A 510 29.88 -20.84 -11.47
N GLU A 511 29.70 -21.64 -10.43
CA GLU A 511 30.48 -21.51 -9.19
C GLU A 511 31.94 -21.93 -9.44
N HIS A 512 32.90 -21.05 -9.08
CA HIS A 512 34.32 -21.32 -9.27
C HIS A 512 35.21 -20.50 -8.34
N ARG A 513 36.38 -21.05 -8.02
CA ARG A 513 37.41 -20.40 -7.22
C ARG A 513 38.56 -19.89 -8.07
N VAL A 514 39.11 -18.74 -7.72
CA VAL A 514 40.33 -18.22 -8.36
C VAL A 514 41.55 -18.67 -7.54
N VAL A 515 42.47 -19.39 -8.16
CA VAL A 515 43.72 -19.85 -7.54
C VAL A 515 44.89 -19.43 -8.43
N GLY A 516 45.57 -18.35 -8.05
CA GLY A 516 46.62 -17.74 -8.87
C GLY A 516 46.08 -17.33 -10.25
N GLU A 517 46.70 -17.85 -11.31
CA GLU A 517 46.29 -17.59 -12.71
C GLU A 517 45.29 -18.64 -13.24
N THR A 518 44.66 -19.42 -12.37
CA THR A 518 43.73 -20.49 -12.77
C THR A 518 42.36 -20.38 -12.10
N LEU A 519 41.36 -20.93 -12.78
CA LEU A 519 39.98 -21.03 -12.33
C LEU A 519 39.68 -22.49 -12.00
N SER A 520 39.25 -22.74 -10.78
CA SER A 520 38.89 -24.05 -10.26
C SER A 520 37.38 -24.19 -10.17
N ILE A 521 36.81 -25.08 -10.99
CA ILE A 521 35.38 -25.47 -10.96
C ILE A 521 35.29 -26.84 -10.30
N GLY A 522 34.51 -26.97 -9.23
CA GLY A 522 34.39 -28.22 -8.48
C GLY A 522 33.14 -29.03 -8.83
N GLY A 523 33.20 -30.34 -8.55
CA GLY A 523 32.02 -31.22 -8.44
C GLY A 523 31.11 -31.28 -9.67
N GLU A 524 29.80 -31.30 -9.41
CA GLU A 524 28.75 -31.50 -10.41
C GLU A 524 28.62 -30.36 -11.43
N ASP A 525 28.94 -29.12 -11.04
CA ASP A 525 28.92 -27.97 -11.96
C ASP A 525 29.97 -28.15 -13.07
N GLY A 526 31.15 -28.71 -12.75
CA GLY A 526 32.18 -29.02 -13.73
C GLY A 526 31.73 -30.12 -14.70
N ILE A 527 31.12 -31.18 -14.17
CA ILE A 527 30.59 -32.31 -14.96
C ILE A 527 29.48 -31.81 -15.89
N ALA A 528 28.52 -31.05 -15.38
CA ALA A 528 27.43 -30.47 -16.16
C ALA A 528 27.95 -29.59 -17.30
N LEU A 529 29.03 -28.83 -17.06
CA LEU A 529 29.64 -27.95 -18.06
C LEU A 529 30.28 -28.75 -19.21
N LEU A 530 31.05 -29.80 -18.88
CA LEU A 530 31.66 -30.67 -19.87
C LEU A 530 30.62 -31.45 -20.70
N LEU A 531 29.58 -31.99 -20.04
CA LEU A 531 28.50 -32.70 -20.70
C LEU A 531 27.66 -31.78 -21.60
N SER A 532 27.39 -30.55 -21.14
CA SER A 532 26.68 -29.54 -21.96
C SER A 532 27.44 -29.23 -23.25
N LEU A 533 28.78 -29.15 -23.18
CA LEU A 533 29.64 -28.87 -24.33
C LEU A 533 29.94 -30.10 -25.21
N GLY A 534 29.45 -31.29 -24.84
CA GLY A 534 29.73 -32.53 -25.56
C GLY A 534 31.20 -32.99 -25.44
N LEU A 535 31.91 -32.55 -24.40
CA LEU A 535 33.34 -32.79 -24.20
C LEU A 535 33.64 -33.99 -23.29
N PHE A 536 32.61 -34.70 -22.81
CA PHE A 536 32.75 -35.83 -21.90
C PHE A 536 31.84 -36.98 -22.33
N ASP A 537 32.42 -38.17 -22.52
CA ASP A 537 31.65 -39.38 -22.77
C ASP A 537 31.38 -40.12 -21.45
N LEU A 538 30.09 -40.28 -21.12
CA LEU A 538 29.62 -40.99 -19.94
C LEU A 538 29.95 -42.50 -19.97
N ARG A 539 30.08 -43.10 -21.16
CA ARG A 539 30.33 -44.55 -21.32
C ARG A 539 31.79 -44.92 -21.12
N ASP A 540 32.68 -44.13 -21.72
CA ASP A 540 34.12 -44.35 -21.69
C ASP A 540 34.82 -43.55 -20.58
N LYS A 541 34.04 -42.78 -19.80
CA LYS A 541 34.49 -41.89 -18.70
C LYS A 541 35.73 -41.06 -19.09
N SER A 542 35.76 -40.62 -20.34
CA SER A 542 36.92 -39.95 -20.93
C SER A 542 36.52 -38.61 -21.55
N VAL A 543 37.47 -37.68 -21.54
CA VAL A 543 37.29 -36.37 -22.17
C VAL A 543 37.55 -36.53 -23.66
N VAL A 544 36.53 -36.25 -24.46
CA VAL A 544 36.63 -36.36 -25.92
C VAL A 544 37.54 -35.24 -26.43
N ASN A 545 38.42 -35.56 -27.39
CA ASN A 545 39.29 -34.55 -27.98
C ASN A 545 38.43 -33.46 -28.64
N PRO A 546 38.55 -32.18 -28.25
CA PRO A 546 37.74 -31.07 -28.74
C PRO A 546 37.84 -30.82 -30.26
N LEU A 547 38.73 -31.53 -30.98
CA LEU A 547 38.84 -31.50 -32.44
C LEU A 547 37.73 -32.25 -33.20
N ALA A 548 36.94 -33.11 -32.54
CA ALA A 548 35.81 -33.80 -33.19
C ALA A 548 34.53 -32.94 -33.25
N VAL A 549 34.48 -31.87 -32.47
CA VAL A 549 33.35 -30.94 -32.41
C VAL A 549 33.65 -29.74 -33.31
N SER A 550 33.63 -29.96 -34.63
CA SER A 550 33.53 -28.85 -35.57
C SER A 550 32.06 -28.43 -35.60
N PRO A 551 31.69 -27.18 -35.27
CA PRO A 551 30.33 -26.71 -35.47
C PRO A 551 30.11 -26.60 -36.99
N VAL A 552 29.72 -27.70 -37.63
CA VAL A 552 29.15 -27.64 -38.98
C VAL A 552 27.77 -27.01 -38.80
N ILE A 553 27.74 -25.68 -38.86
CA ILE A 553 26.51 -24.93 -39.13
C ILE A 553 26.05 -25.42 -40.51
N PRO A 554 24.85 -26.02 -40.66
CA PRO A 554 24.33 -26.36 -41.98
C PRO A 554 24.27 -25.08 -42.82
N SER A 555 25.17 -24.98 -43.79
CA SER A 555 25.20 -23.91 -44.78
C SER A 555 23.98 -24.09 -45.70
N GLY A 556 22.85 -23.52 -45.29
CA GLY A 556 21.58 -23.75 -45.98
C GLY A 556 20.49 -22.73 -45.70
N ASN A 557 20.83 -21.51 -45.28
CA ASN A 557 20.15 -20.24 -45.58
C ASN A 557 20.78 -19.14 -44.71
N PRO A 558 21.13 -17.97 -45.27
CA PRO A 558 21.58 -16.85 -44.46
C PRO A 558 20.39 -16.35 -43.64
N LEU A 559 20.32 -16.76 -42.37
CA LEU A 559 19.45 -16.12 -41.38
C LEU A 559 20.02 -14.72 -41.13
N ASP A 560 19.22 -13.73 -41.47
CA ASP A 560 19.52 -12.30 -41.40
C ASP A 560 19.97 -11.91 -39.98
N ILE A 561 21.25 -11.57 -39.81
CA ILE A 561 21.93 -11.36 -38.50
C ILE A 561 21.56 -10.00 -37.87
N ASN A 562 20.66 -9.22 -38.48
CA ASN A 562 20.35 -7.84 -38.07
C ASN A 562 18.98 -7.64 -37.40
N SER A 563 18.32 -8.69 -36.89
CA SER A 563 17.07 -8.55 -36.13
C SER A 563 17.16 -9.13 -34.72
N THR A 564 16.90 -8.26 -33.73
CA THR A 564 16.52 -8.47 -32.31
C THR A 564 17.23 -9.56 -31.47
N ASN A 565 17.59 -9.19 -30.23
CA ASN A 565 18.30 -10.04 -29.25
C ASN A 565 17.66 -11.43 -28.98
N GLU A 566 16.38 -11.64 -29.29
CA GLU A 566 15.70 -12.93 -29.12
C GLU A 566 16.21 -14.01 -30.11
N VAL A 567 16.57 -13.62 -31.34
CA VAL A 567 17.02 -14.57 -32.38
C VAL A 567 18.38 -15.16 -32.01
N THR A 568 19.29 -14.33 -31.49
CA THR A 568 20.63 -14.77 -31.03
C THR A 568 20.58 -15.75 -29.86
N ASN A 569 19.66 -15.57 -28.90
CA ASN A 569 19.58 -16.43 -27.72
C ASN A 569 19.06 -17.84 -28.06
N LYS A 570 18.08 -17.93 -28.97
CA LYS A 570 17.53 -19.20 -29.43
C LYS A 570 18.59 -20.05 -30.13
N VAL A 571 19.44 -19.41 -30.93
CA VAL A 571 20.55 -20.06 -31.64
C VAL A 571 21.58 -20.63 -30.64
N THR A 572 21.91 -19.91 -29.55
CA THR A 572 22.83 -20.41 -28.53
C THR A 572 22.33 -21.71 -27.85
N ASN A 573 21.07 -21.73 -27.41
CA ASN A 573 20.51 -22.92 -26.76
C ASN A 573 20.30 -24.10 -27.72
N GLU A 574 20.01 -23.84 -28.99
CA GLU A 574 19.97 -24.88 -30.02
C GLU A 574 21.35 -25.49 -30.26
N VAL A 575 22.41 -24.67 -30.31
CA VAL A 575 23.80 -25.13 -30.42
C VAL A 575 24.19 -25.99 -29.21
N ILE A 576 23.95 -25.54 -27.98
CA ILE A 576 24.33 -26.33 -26.79
C ILE A 576 23.52 -27.63 -26.67
N SER A 577 22.26 -27.62 -27.12
CA SER A 577 21.44 -28.85 -27.20
C SER A 577 22.02 -29.85 -28.21
N LEU A 578 22.48 -29.36 -29.36
CA LEU A 578 23.12 -30.18 -30.37
C LEU A 578 24.43 -30.79 -29.86
N LEU A 579 25.25 -30.00 -29.17
CA LEU A 579 26.53 -30.43 -28.60
C LEU A 579 26.37 -31.48 -27.50
N SER A 580 25.45 -31.25 -26.58
CA SER A 580 25.17 -32.17 -25.47
C SER A 580 24.44 -33.45 -25.89
N GLY A 581 23.77 -33.43 -27.05
CA GLY A 581 22.92 -34.54 -27.51
C GLY A 581 21.61 -34.68 -26.74
N ILE A 582 21.22 -33.67 -25.96
CA ILE A 582 19.95 -33.59 -25.23
C ILE A 582 19.35 -32.18 -25.35
N THR A 583 18.06 -32.01 -25.05
CA THR A 583 17.43 -30.68 -25.09
C THR A 583 17.83 -29.86 -23.87
N ILE A 584 18.39 -28.66 -24.09
CA ILE A 584 18.73 -27.69 -23.04
C ILE A 584 17.88 -26.43 -23.24
N ARG A 585 16.93 -26.19 -22.35
CA ARG A 585 16.03 -25.03 -22.41
C ARG A 585 16.70 -23.74 -21.93
N PRO A 586 16.29 -22.56 -22.44
CA PRO A 586 16.78 -21.26 -21.95
C PRO A 586 16.48 -21.07 -20.47
N LYS A 587 17.49 -20.80 -19.65
CA LYS A 587 17.32 -20.74 -18.19
C LYS A 587 17.00 -19.33 -17.69
N ALA A 588 17.43 -18.27 -18.38
CA ALA A 588 17.24 -16.91 -17.91
C ALA A 588 15.78 -16.46 -18.00
N GLY A 589 15.10 -16.76 -19.11
CA GLY A 589 13.72 -16.31 -19.33
C GLY A 589 13.61 -14.78 -19.28
N THR A 590 12.73 -14.26 -18.42
CA THR A 590 12.53 -12.81 -18.26
C THR A 590 13.13 -12.26 -16.95
N TRP A 591 13.79 -11.11 -17.06
CA TRP A 591 14.33 -10.33 -15.94
C TRP A 591 13.37 -9.21 -15.53
N ILE A 592 13.18 -9.02 -14.22
CA ILE A 592 12.27 -8.02 -13.65
C ILE A 592 13.07 -6.91 -12.99
N GLY A 593 12.89 -5.68 -13.48
CA GLY A 593 13.40 -4.47 -12.85
C GLY A 593 12.68 -4.15 -11.53
N ALA A 594 13.42 -3.64 -10.55
CA ALA A 594 12.84 -3.24 -9.28
C ALA A 594 13.67 -2.22 -8.52
N ARG A 595 13.00 -1.41 -7.69
CA ARG A 595 13.64 -0.51 -6.72
C ARG A 595 12.88 -0.45 -5.42
N MET A 596 13.54 0.00 -4.36
CA MET A 596 12.90 0.23 -3.08
C MET A 596 11.86 1.36 -3.17
N GLY A 597 10.65 1.05 -2.73
CA GLY A 597 9.52 1.94 -2.51
C GLY A 597 9.53 2.47 -1.07
N ARG A 598 8.53 2.10 -0.26
CA ARG A 598 8.45 2.49 1.17
C ARG A 598 9.02 1.36 2.05
N PRO A 599 9.68 1.68 3.18
CA PRO A 599 10.01 0.66 4.16
C PRO A 599 8.73 0.08 4.79
N GLU A 600 8.87 -1.07 5.42
CA GLU A 600 7.87 -1.70 6.27
C GLU A 600 7.50 -0.81 7.47
N LYS A 601 6.27 -0.96 7.97
CA LYS A 601 5.76 -0.20 9.11
C LYS A 601 4.89 -1.10 10.00
N ALA A 602 5.11 -0.99 11.31
CA ALA A 602 4.19 -1.46 12.35
C ALA A 602 4.32 -0.50 13.54
N LYS A 603 3.43 0.48 13.64
CA LYS A 603 3.54 1.59 14.61
C LYS A 603 2.17 2.11 15.04
N GLU A 604 2.12 2.73 16.21
CA GLU A 604 0.92 3.42 16.67
C GLU A 604 0.52 4.56 15.71
N ARG A 605 -0.79 4.77 15.55
CA ARG A 605 -1.31 5.87 14.74
C ARG A 605 -1.57 7.09 15.60
N PHE A 606 -0.83 8.16 15.34
CA PHE A 606 -0.94 9.40 16.10
C PHE A 606 -1.53 10.55 15.27
N MET A 607 -2.34 11.39 15.91
CA MET A 607 -2.64 12.72 15.40
C MET A 607 -1.49 13.69 15.69
N ASP A 608 -1.41 14.77 14.92
CA ASP A 608 -0.48 15.86 15.18
C ASP A 608 -0.58 16.38 16.61
N GLY A 609 0.54 16.32 17.33
CA GLY A 609 0.66 16.73 18.72
C GLY A 609 0.19 15.69 19.74
N HIS A 610 -0.05 14.45 19.31
CA HIS A 610 -0.20 13.26 20.16
C HIS A 610 -1.22 13.45 21.29
N PRO A 611 -2.49 13.80 21.00
CA PRO A 611 -3.50 13.95 22.03
C PRO A 611 -3.84 12.59 22.68
N ASN A 612 -4.06 12.60 24.00
CA ASN A 612 -4.63 11.48 24.75
C ASN A 612 -6.17 11.61 24.87
N ILE A 613 -6.70 12.81 24.64
CA ILE A 613 -8.12 13.12 24.85
C ILE A 613 -8.63 14.20 23.89
N LEU A 614 -9.89 14.06 23.44
CA LEU A 614 -10.62 15.12 22.72
C LEU A 614 -11.20 16.14 23.70
N PHE A 615 -10.32 16.92 24.35
CA PHE A 615 -10.71 18.02 25.23
C PHE A 615 -9.93 19.30 24.87
N PRO A 616 -10.61 20.45 24.69
CA PRO A 616 -9.95 21.67 24.23
C PRO A 616 -9.16 22.34 25.36
N THR A 617 -7.93 22.79 25.06
CA THR A 617 -7.12 23.58 26.00
C THR A 617 -7.33 25.10 25.84
N GLY A 618 -7.92 25.53 24.72
CA GLY A 618 -8.16 26.94 24.42
C GLY A 618 -6.91 27.77 24.10
N SER A 619 -5.73 27.13 24.00
CA SER A 619 -4.44 27.80 23.77
C SER A 619 -3.58 27.07 22.74
N ASP A 620 -3.01 27.84 21.81
CA ASP A 620 -2.06 27.32 20.80
C ASP A 620 -0.70 26.92 21.38
N LYS A 621 -0.34 27.39 22.58
CA LYS A 621 1.00 27.19 23.15
C LYS A 621 1.12 25.91 23.96
N ASN A 622 0.06 25.54 24.69
CA ASN A 622 0.12 24.47 25.67
C ASN A 622 -1.08 23.53 25.47
N ARG A 623 -0.77 22.31 25.01
CA ARG A 623 -1.76 21.24 24.86
C ARG A 623 -1.92 20.41 26.13
N SER A 624 -1.13 20.69 27.16
CA SER A 624 -1.14 19.96 28.43
C SER A 624 -2.21 20.50 29.38
N LEU A 625 -3.20 19.68 29.71
CA LEU A 625 -4.24 20.02 30.69
C LEU A 625 -3.67 20.21 32.11
N PRO A 626 -2.74 19.38 32.63
CA PRO A 626 -2.14 19.58 33.95
C PRO A 626 -1.36 20.89 34.05
N LYS A 627 -0.58 21.25 33.01
CA LYS A 627 0.13 22.53 32.98
C LYS A 627 -0.82 23.72 32.87
N LEU A 628 -1.95 23.57 32.16
CA LEU A 628 -3.02 24.56 32.14
C LEU A 628 -3.61 24.75 33.54
N CYS A 629 -3.91 23.68 34.28
CA CYS A 629 -4.39 23.75 35.66
C CYS A 629 -3.39 24.46 36.58
N LYS A 630 -2.09 24.09 36.51
CA LYS A 630 -1.02 24.75 37.29
C LYS A 630 -0.95 26.25 37.01
N MET A 631 -1.01 26.66 35.74
CA MET A 631 -0.99 28.07 35.34
C MET A 631 -2.21 28.84 35.88
N LEU A 632 -3.40 28.21 35.87
CA LEU A 632 -4.61 28.82 36.41
C LEU A 632 -4.56 28.93 37.94
N SER A 633 -4.04 27.92 38.65
CA SER A 633 -3.89 27.96 40.11
C SER A 633 -2.94 29.06 40.61
N THR A 634 -1.98 29.48 39.80
CA THR A 634 -1.04 30.56 40.15
C THR A 634 -1.57 31.97 39.90
N ARG A 635 -2.71 32.12 39.21
CA ARG A 635 -3.34 33.43 38.99
C ARG A 635 -4.30 33.72 40.13
N GLU A 636 -4.08 34.82 40.85
CA GLU A 636 -5.04 35.30 41.85
C GLU A 636 -6.43 35.48 41.20
N GLY A 637 -7.41 34.68 41.65
CA GLY A 637 -8.83 34.90 41.37
C GLY A 637 -9.46 34.18 40.16
N SER A 638 -8.75 33.37 39.34
CA SER A 638 -9.42 32.63 38.25
C SER A 638 -8.98 31.16 38.12
N GLN A 639 -9.80 30.25 38.66
CA GLN A 639 -9.73 28.80 38.42
C GLN A 639 -10.28 28.38 37.04
N SER A 640 -10.86 29.32 36.29
CA SER A 640 -11.55 29.06 35.04
C SER A 640 -10.79 29.55 33.80
N THR A 641 -11.07 28.92 32.66
CA THR A 641 -10.59 29.34 31.33
C THR A 641 -11.74 29.35 30.33
N ASN A 642 -11.73 30.28 29.38
CA ASN A 642 -12.79 30.40 28.38
C ASN A 642 -12.62 29.34 27.29
N LEU A 643 -13.54 28.37 27.26
CA LEU A 643 -13.56 27.27 26.29
C LEU A 643 -14.86 27.30 25.49
N GLU A 644 -14.79 26.91 24.23
CA GLU A 644 -15.96 26.64 23.40
C GLU A 644 -16.38 25.18 23.60
N LEU A 645 -17.52 24.97 24.26
CA LEU A 645 -17.97 23.66 24.72
C LEU A 645 -19.48 23.51 24.51
N ALA A 646 -19.93 22.27 24.31
CA ALA A 646 -21.35 21.93 24.31
C ALA A 646 -22.03 22.40 25.59
N ARG A 647 -23.32 22.71 25.51
CA ARG A 647 -24.08 23.28 26.62
C ARG A 647 -25.18 22.33 27.07
N TYR A 648 -24.96 21.69 28.22
CA TYR A 648 -25.96 20.86 28.89
C TYR A 648 -26.28 21.45 30.26
N LYS A 649 -27.54 21.33 30.69
CA LYS A 649 -28.01 21.80 31.99
C LYS A 649 -28.42 20.62 32.87
N CYS A 650 -27.85 20.54 34.07
CA CYS A 650 -28.26 19.56 35.05
C CYS A 650 -29.59 19.96 35.68
N GLY A 651 -30.60 19.10 35.61
CA GLY A 651 -31.90 19.32 36.25
C GLY A 651 -31.87 19.21 37.77
N ASN A 652 -30.85 18.56 38.35
CA ASN A 652 -30.73 18.33 39.79
C ASN A 652 -29.99 19.47 40.50
N CYS A 653 -28.73 19.73 40.13
CA CYS A 653 -27.90 20.75 40.79
C CYS A 653 -27.80 22.08 40.03
N GLY A 654 -28.41 22.19 38.84
CA GLY A 654 -28.38 23.40 38.03
C GLY A 654 -27.02 23.71 37.38
N THR A 655 -25.98 22.90 37.58
CA THR A 655 -24.67 23.12 36.96
C THR A 655 -24.74 22.96 35.43
N THR A 656 -24.07 23.85 34.69
CA THR A 656 -23.90 23.72 33.25
C THR A 656 -22.74 22.78 32.95
N SER A 657 -23.04 21.61 32.37
CA SER A 657 -22.07 20.57 32.01
C SER A 657 -21.74 20.63 30.52
N PRO A 658 -20.52 20.26 30.08
CA PRO A 658 -20.22 20.00 28.67
C PRO A 658 -20.65 18.59 28.21
N TRP A 659 -21.12 17.74 29.13
CA TRP A 659 -21.51 16.36 28.85
C TRP A 659 -23.01 16.10 29.13
N PRO A 660 -23.60 15.04 28.55
CA PRO A 660 -24.96 14.59 28.87
C PRO A 660 -25.16 14.15 30.33
N SER A 661 -24.08 13.93 31.09
CA SER A 661 -24.11 13.69 32.53
C SER A 661 -23.41 14.82 33.28
N CYS A 662 -23.89 15.14 34.48
CA CYS A 662 -23.31 16.17 35.32
C CYS A 662 -22.04 15.64 36.00
N TYR A 663 -20.89 16.28 35.78
CA TYR A 663 -19.63 15.88 36.42
C TYR A 663 -19.62 16.07 37.95
N ASN A 664 -20.57 16.85 38.51
CA ASN A 664 -20.66 17.10 39.95
C ASN A 664 -21.58 16.09 40.67
N CYS A 665 -22.78 15.81 40.12
CA CYS A 665 -23.78 14.96 40.79
C CYS A 665 -24.18 13.70 39.99
N ASN A 666 -23.57 13.44 38.84
CA ASN A 666 -23.84 12.32 37.93
C ASN A 666 -25.30 12.21 37.40
N SER A 667 -26.14 13.21 37.65
CA SER A 667 -27.51 13.25 37.11
C SER A 667 -27.49 13.58 35.61
N ALA A 668 -28.49 13.11 34.86
CA ALA A 668 -28.64 13.42 33.45
C ALA A 668 -28.85 14.93 33.22
N CYS A 669 -28.26 15.44 32.14
CA CYS A 669 -28.36 16.83 31.72
C CYS A 669 -29.09 16.93 30.38
N SER A 670 -29.92 17.96 30.22
CA SER A 670 -30.59 18.29 28.96
C SER A 670 -29.77 19.27 28.15
N ILE A 671 -29.71 19.09 26.83
CA ILE A 671 -29.02 20.02 25.93
C ILE A 671 -29.78 21.37 25.86
N GLU A 672 -29.04 22.47 25.90
CA GLU A 672 -29.58 23.84 25.74
C GLU A 672 -29.11 24.41 24.39
N ARG A 673 -30.00 25.09 23.66
CA ARG A 673 -29.62 25.81 22.43
C ARG A 673 -29.42 27.29 22.70
N VAL A 674 -28.45 27.89 22.02
CA VAL A 674 -28.03 29.27 22.17
C VAL A 674 -28.11 29.99 20.84
N CYS A 675 -28.72 31.17 20.83
CA CYS A 675 -28.68 32.07 19.67
C CYS A 675 -27.31 32.73 19.56
N GLN A 676 -26.61 32.54 18.44
CA GLN A 676 -25.28 33.14 18.21
C GLN A 676 -25.31 34.66 18.02
N LYS A 677 -26.49 35.25 17.76
CA LYS A 677 -26.65 36.70 17.56
C LYS A 677 -26.90 37.47 18.86
N CYS A 678 -27.78 36.96 19.72
CA CYS A 678 -28.18 37.66 20.96
C CYS A 678 -27.78 36.93 22.25
N GLY A 679 -27.26 35.69 22.17
CA GLY A 679 -26.89 34.88 23.33
C GLY A 679 -28.06 34.25 24.08
N ALA A 680 -29.31 34.43 23.63
CA ALA A 680 -30.48 33.89 24.32
C ALA A 680 -30.51 32.35 24.27
N ILE A 681 -30.88 31.75 25.40
CA ILE A 681 -31.14 30.32 25.53
C ILE A 681 -32.58 30.04 25.07
N THR A 682 -32.76 29.09 24.17
CA THR A 682 -34.07 28.79 23.59
C THR A 682 -34.21 27.31 23.25
N ALA A 683 -35.46 26.83 23.17
CA ALA A 683 -35.77 25.49 22.66
C ALA A 683 -35.93 25.47 21.13
N SER A 684 -36.08 26.63 20.48
CA SER A 684 -36.32 26.73 19.03
C SER A 684 -35.04 26.49 18.23
N ASP A 685 -35.16 25.81 17.09
CA ASP A 685 -34.08 25.61 16.12
C ASP A 685 -33.62 26.92 15.43
N THR A 686 -34.49 27.94 15.45
CA THR A 686 -34.19 29.27 14.92
C THR A 686 -34.57 30.37 15.90
N HIS A 687 -33.72 31.37 16.05
CA HIS A 687 -33.99 32.57 16.84
C HIS A 687 -33.25 33.76 16.21
N CYS A 688 -33.86 34.95 16.21
CA CYS A 688 -33.33 36.13 15.51
C CYS A 688 -32.93 35.85 14.04
N GLU A 689 -33.73 35.04 13.32
CA GLU A 689 -33.49 34.62 11.92
C GLU A 689 -32.19 33.84 11.69
N VAL A 690 -31.52 33.40 12.75
CA VAL A 690 -30.35 32.52 12.68
C VAL A 690 -30.65 31.16 13.30
N LYS A 691 -30.00 30.10 12.77
CA LYS A 691 -30.05 28.78 13.41
C LYS A 691 -29.37 28.87 14.78
N THR A 692 -30.04 28.34 15.79
CA THR A 692 -29.46 28.23 17.14
C THR A 692 -28.51 27.04 17.17
N VAL A 693 -27.51 27.07 18.05
CA VAL A 693 -26.50 25.99 18.19
C VAL A 693 -26.46 25.47 19.62
N SER A 694 -25.88 24.30 19.85
CA SER A 694 -25.84 23.66 21.17
C SER A 694 -24.54 23.88 21.94
N PHE A 695 -23.78 24.93 21.61
CA PHE A 695 -22.51 25.25 22.24
C PHE A 695 -22.32 26.76 22.39
N ASP A 696 -21.47 27.14 23.34
CA ASP A 696 -21.08 28.53 23.59
C ASP A 696 -19.64 28.61 24.10
N LYS A 697 -19.03 29.79 23.95
CA LYS A 697 -17.74 30.10 24.56
C LYS A 697 -17.96 30.66 25.95
N ARG A 698 -17.56 29.91 26.98
CA ARG A 698 -17.84 30.24 28.39
C ARG A 698 -16.65 29.92 29.31
N PRO A 699 -16.55 30.56 30.50
CA PRO A 699 -15.58 30.16 31.51
C PRO A 699 -15.91 28.75 32.02
N PHE A 700 -14.92 27.87 32.02
CA PHE A 700 -15.02 26.51 32.53
C PHE A 700 -13.96 26.27 33.61
N ASP A 701 -14.40 25.82 34.79
CA ASP A 701 -13.52 25.45 35.90
C ASP A 701 -12.95 24.04 35.65
N ILE A 702 -11.82 24.04 34.94
CA ILE A 702 -11.13 22.81 34.58
C ILE A 702 -10.42 22.16 35.78
N ILE A 703 -10.04 22.94 36.80
CA ILE A 703 -9.34 22.42 37.98
C ILE A 703 -10.28 21.48 38.73
N SER A 704 -11.47 21.96 39.07
CA SER A 704 -12.47 21.14 39.76
C SER A 704 -12.85 19.91 38.94
N ALA A 705 -13.09 20.08 37.63
CA ALA A 705 -13.44 18.97 36.73
C ALA A 705 -12.34 17.89 36.67
N MET A 706 -11.06 18.30 36.59
CA MET A 706 -9.92 17.38 36.64
C MET A 706 -9.78 16.68 38.00
N ASP A 707 -10.03 17.38 39.11
CA ASP A 707 -9.98 16.80 40.45
C ASP A 707 -11.09 15.75 40.67
N PHE A 708 -12.30 16.00 40.16
CA PHE A 708 -13.38 15.01 40.16
C PHE A 708 -13.02 13.78 39.32
N ALA A 709 -12.53 14.00 38.10
CA ALA A 709 -12.11 12.91 37.21
C ALA A 709 -11.00 12.06 37.84
N LYS A 710 -9.98 12.72 38.41
CA LYS A 710 -8.86 12.09 39.14
C LYS A 710 -9.37 11.22 40.29
N LYS A 711 -10.27 11.72 41.13
CA LYS A 711 -10.84 10.95 42.26
C LYS A 711 -11.56 9.70 41.79
N LYS A 712 -12.30 9.80 40.69
CA LYS A 712 -13.08 8.69 40.13
C LYS A 712 -12.21 7.53 39.64
N ILE A 713 -11.00 7.81 39.15
CA ILE A 713 -10.09 6.79 38.59
C ILE A 713 -8.96 6.37 39.54
N GLY A 714 -9.12 6.55 40.86
CA GLY A 714 -8.12 6.12 41.84
C GLY A 714 -6.96 7.10 42.08
N ASN A 715 -7.20 8.41 41.94
CA ASN A 715 -6.27 9.49 42.26
C ASN A 715 -4.99 9.58 41.41
N PHE A 716 -4.99 9.02 40.20
CA PHE A 716 -3.88 9.18 39.26
C PHE A 716 -3.87 10.57 38.59
N MET A 717 -2.69 11.19 38.49
CA MET A 717 -2.47 12.42 37.71
C MET A 717 -1.13 12.31 36.97
N PRO A 718 -1.11 12.34 35.63
CA PRO A 718 0.12 12.25 34.86
C PRO A 718 0.88 13.60 34.86
N GLU A 719 2.17 13.56 34.52
CA GLU A 719 2.96 14.77 34.29
C GLU A 719 2.44 15.59 33.10
N ASP A 720 1.97 14.89 32.08
CA ASP A 720 1.39 15.48 30.88
C ASP A 720 0.12 14.71 30.48
N LEU A 721 -0.93 15.45 30.13
CA LEU A 721 -2.14 14.93 29.52
C LEU A 721 -2.49 15.86 28.36
N LYS A 722 -2.27 15.38 27.14
CA LYS A 722 -2.35 16.20 25.93
C LYS A 722 -3.79 16.22 25.41
N GLY A 723 -4.40 17.40 25.44
CA GLY A 723 -5.68 17.68 24.80
C GLY A 723 -5.52 18.21 23.37
N VAL A 724 -6.63 18.65 22.80
CA VAL A 724 -6.68 19.31 21.49
C VAL A 724 -6.70 20.82 21.64
N LYS A 725 -6.33 21.56 20.59
CA LYS A 725 -6.36 23.03 20.61
C LYS A 725 -7.78 23.58 20.73
N GLY A 726 -8.69 22.97 20.00
CA GLY A 726 -10.11 23.27 19.93
C GLY A 726 -10.85 22.06 19.38
N LEU A 727 -12.15 22.02 19.59
CA LEU A 727 -13.01 20.94 19.12
C LEU A 727 -13.51 21.27 17.71
N SER A 728 -13.42 20.29 16.79
CA SER A 728 -13.86 20.46 15.39
C SER A 728 -15.24 19.86 15.12
N ASN A 729 -15.81 19.11 16.07
CA ASN A 729 -17.12 18.50 15.93
C ASN A 729 -18.27 19.52 16.02
N PRO A 730 -19.40 19.30 15.31
CA PRO A 730 -20.48 20.29 15.15
C PRO A 730 -21.09 20.77 16.48
N THR A 731 -21.14 19.90 17.47
CA THR A 731 -21.78 20.18 18.78
C THR A 731 -20.80 20.65 19.84
N ARG A 732 -19.47 20.66 19.54
CA ARG A 732 -18.39 20.97 20.48
C ARG A 732 -18.46 20.16 21.79
N VAL A 733 -18.96 18.92 21.71
CA VAL A 733 -18.96 17.96 22.83
C VAL A 733 -17.55 17.41 22.99
N PRO A 734 -16.88 17.61 24.15
CA PRO A 734 -15.59 16.97 24.43
C PRO A 734 -15.75 15.53 24.90
N GLU A 735 -14.65 14.80 24.93
CA GLU A 735 -14.54 13.53 25.64
C GLU A 735 -14.47 13.72 27.17
N MET A 736 -14.89 12.71 27.93
CA MET A 736 -14.78 12.67 29.39
C MET A 736 -13.31 12.67 29.84
N LEU A 737 -12.97 13.48 30.86
CA LEU A 737 -11.59 13.66 31.34
C LEU A 737 -10.97 12.37 31.88
N GLU A 738 -11.80 11.51 32.49
CA GLU A 738 -11.42 10.21 33.03
C GLU A 738 -10.79 9.31 31.96
N LYS A 739 -11.35 9.29 30.73
CA LYS A 739 -10.80 8.50 29.63
C LYS A 739 -9.39 8.98 29.26
N GLY A 740 -9.19 10.30 29.18
CA GLY A 740 -7.88 10.89 28.92
C GLY A 740 -6.83 10.53 29.96
N LEU A 741 -7.18 10.65 31.24
CA LEU A 741 -6.29 10.30 32.34
C LEU A 741 -5.89 8.81 32.33
N LEU A 742 -6.85 7.92 32.09
CA LEU A 742 -6.58 6.49 31.96
C LEU A 742 -5.70 6.19 30.73
N ARG A 743 -5.94 6.84 29.58
CA ARG A 743 -5.07 6.68 28.41
C ARG A 743 -3.64 7.16 28.69
N ALA A 744 -3.48 8.31 29.35
CA ALA A 744 -2.16 8.81 29.73
C ALA A 744 -1.43 7.87 30.70
N LYS A 745 -2.15 7.19 31.61
CA LYS A 745 -1.59 6.17 32.52
C LYS A 745 -0.91 5.02 31.77
N TYR A 746 -1.43 4.68 30.59
CA TYR A 746 -0.97 3.57 29.76
C TYR A 746 -0.19 4.00 28.51
N ASP A 747 0.20 5.27 28.41
CA ASP A 747 0.86 5.86 27.24
C ASP A 747 0.11 5.57 25.92
N LEU A 748 -1.20 5.84 25.94
CA LEU A 748 -2.11 5.65 24.82
C LEU A 748 -2.56 6.99 24.23
N TYR A 749 -2.72 7.01 22.91
CA TYR A 749 -3.05 8.20 22.14
C TYR A 749 -4.26 7.91 21.28
N ILE A 750 -5.09 8.93 21.11
CA ILE A 750 -6.34 8.81 20.36
C ILE A 750 -6.17 9.25 18.91
N PHE A 751 -7.04 8.69 18.07
CA PHE A 751 -7.39 9.26 16.79
C PHE A 751 -8.60 10.20 16.92
N ARG A 752 -8.98 10.86 15.81
CA ARG A 752 -9.98 11.94 15.80
C ARG A 752 -11.40 11.52 16.21
N ASP A 753 -11.68 10.24 16.21
CA ASP A 753 -12.99 9.65 16.53
C ASP A 753 -13.04 9.03 17.93
N GLY A 754 -11.97 9.18 18.73
CA GLY A 754 -11.85 8.66 20.09
C GLY A 754 -11.23 7.26 20.19
N THR A 755 -10.99 6.59 19.06
CA THR A 755 -10.40 5.24 19.00
C THR A 755 -8.88 5.26 19.11
N ILE A 756 -8.28 4.13 19.49
CA ILE A 756 -6.85 3.88 19.57
C ILE A 756 -6.45 2.88 18.47
N ARG A 757 -5.41 3.20 17.72
CA ARG A 757 -5.09 2.48 16.48
C ARG A 757 -3.62 2.15 16.33
N PHE A 758 -3.37 1.04 15.65
CA PHE A 758 -2.05 0.58 15.28
C PHE A 758 -2.00 0.33 13.77
N ASP A 759 -1.14 1.06 13.06
CA ASP A 759 -0.96 0.91 11.62
C ASP A 759 0.10 -0.16 11.34
N ALA A 760 -0.16 -1.06 10.39
CA ALA A 760 0.81 -2.05 9.91
C ALA A 760 0.78 -2.17 8.38
N THR A 761 1.92 -2.51 7.77
CA THR A 761 2.01 -2.84 6.34
C THR A 761 1.35 -4.18 6.08
N ASP A 762 0.52 -4.24 5.03
CA ASP A 762 -0.27 -5.42 4.71
C ASP A 762 0.58 -6.47 3.99
N VAL A 763 0.65 -7.68 4.56
CA VAL A 763 1.27 -8.84 3.90
C VAL A 763 0.28 -10.01 3.90
N PRO A 764 0.03 -10.65 2.75
CA PRO A 764 -0.91 -11.76 2.69
C PRO A 764 -0.31 -12.98 3.40
N LEU A 765 -1.16 -13.74 4.08
CA LEU A 765 -0.81 -15.03 4.66
C LEU A 765 -1.99 -15.99 4.50
N THR A 766 -1.76 -17.15 3.90
CA THR A 766 -2.81 -18.18 3.77
C THR A 766 -2.62 -19.36 4.69
N HIS A 767 -1.39 -19.57 5.17
CA HIS A 767 -1.03 -20.67 6.03
C HIS A 767 0.00 -20.22 7.05
N PHE A 768 -0.07 -20.75 8.27
CA PHE A 768 0.89 -20.48 9.33
C PHE A 768 1.37 -21.80 9.95
N ILE A 769 2.53 -21.75 10.59
CA ILE A 769 3.07 -22.84 11.41
C ILE A 769 2.94 -22.42 12.87
N PRO A 770 2.27 -23.19 13.75
CA PRO A 770 2.04 -22.78 15.14
C PRO A 770 3.26 -22.27 15.91
N GLU A 771 4.40 -22.95 15.82
CA GLU A 771 5.61 -22.57 16.56
C GLU A 771 6.16 -21.21 16.12
N GLU A 772 5.97 -20.82 14.85
CA GLU A 772 6.49 -19.56 14.30
C GLU A 772 5.76 -18.34 14.88
N ILE A 773 4.50 -18.52 15.30
CA ILE A 773 3.68 -17.46 15.90
C ILE A 773 3.55 -17.59 17.42
N GLY A 774 4.36 -18.47 18.02
CA GLY A 774 4.43 -18.67 19.47
C GLY A 774 3.21 -19.39 20.07
N LEU A 775 2.53 -20.23 19.28
CA LEU A 775 1.40 -21.02 19.76
C LEU A 775 1.82 -22.44 20.13
N SER A 776 1.38 -22.88 21.31
CA SER A 776 1.46 -24.30 21.68
C SER A 776 0.35 -25.11 21.00
N LEU A 777 0.56 -26.41 20.81
CA LEU A 777 -0.43 -27.31 20.20
C LEU A 777 -1.79 -27.25 20.90
N GLY A 778 -1.79 -27.14 22.24
CA GLY A 778 -3.01 -26.97 23.03
C GLY A 778 -3.74 -25.67 22.70
N LYS A 779 -3.01 -24.55 22.56
CA LYS A 779 -3.61 -23.25 22.26
C LYS A 779 -4.13 -23.18 20.83
N VAL A 780 -3.45 -23.76 19.86
CA VAL A 780 -3.92 -23.85 18.46
C VAL A 780 -5.25 -24.60 18.38
N LYS A 781 -5.36 -25.71 19.11
CA LYS A 781 -6.60 -26.50 19.21
C LYS A 781 -7.70 -25.74 19.94
N GLU A 782 -7.39 -24.99 21.00
CA GLU A 782 -8.33 -24.10 21.68
C GLU A 782 -8.87 -23.01 20.74
N LEU A 783 -8.03 -22.49 19.83
CA LEU A 783 -8.45 -21.57 18.78
C LEU A 783 -9.28 -22.23 17.67
N GLY A 784 -9.47 -23.56 17.71
CA GLY A 784 -10.29 -24.42 16.85
C GLY A 784 -9.59 -24.97 15.60
N TYR A 785 -8.27 -24.85 15.52
CA TYR A 785 -7.46 -25.45 14.46
C TYR A 785 -7.11 -26.89 14.83
N ILE A 786 -7.70 -27.85 14.10
CA ILE A 786 -7.61 -29.29 14.40
C ILE A 786 -7.01 -30.13 13.26
N LYS A 787 -6.87 -29.55 12.08
CA LYS A 787 -6.33 -30.19 10.88
C LYS A 787 -5.26 -29.32 10.25
N ASP A 788 -4.29 -29.96 9.61
CA ASP A 788 -3.30 -29.29 8.78
C ASP A 788 -3.80 -29.03 7.35
N TYR A 789 -2.95 -28.48 6.50
CA TYR A 789 -3.27 -28.12 5.12
C TYR A 789 -3.56 -29.31 4.19
N LYS A 790 -3.19 -30.53 4.59
CA LYS A 790 -3.50 -31.77 3.87
C LYS A 790 -4.79 -32.42 4.36
N GLY A 791 -5.42 -31.86 5.39
CA GLY A 791 -6.59 -32.42 6.04
C GLY A 791 -6.26 -33.45 7.13
N GLU A 792 -4.97 -33.65 7.44
CA GLU A 792 -4.52 -34.59 8.48
C GLU A 792 -4.69 -33.97 9.87
N PRO A 793 -4.88 -34.79 10.94
CA PRO A 793 -4.98 -34.28 12.30
C PRO A 793 -3.75 -33.46 12.74
N LEU A 794 -4.00 -32.35 13.44
CA LEU A 794 -2.93 -31.52 13.99
C LEU A 794 -2.34 -32.18 15.26
N ILE A 795 -1.11 -32.69 15.14
CA ILE A 795 -0.37 -33.42 16.18
C ILE A 795 0.98 -32.78 16.54
N SER A 796 1.49 -31.86 15.72
CA SER A 796 2.77 -31.15 15.91
C SER A 796 2.61 -29.65 15.73
N GLU A 797 3.48 -28.87 16.40
CA GLU A 797 3.56 -27.41 16.27
C GLU A 797 4.29 -26.97 14.99
N SER A 798 4.94 -27.91 14.29
CA SER A 798 5.65 -27.69 13.02
C SER A 798 4.79 -27.99 11.77
N GLN A 799 3.53 -28.41 11.95
CA GLN A 799 2.62 -28.63 10.84
C GLN A 799 2.11 -27.30 10.27
N LEU A 800 1.99 -27.23 8.95
CA LEU A 800 1.43 -26.09 8.24
C LEU A 800 -0.10 -26.11 8.33
N VAL A 801 -0.71 -25.04 8.84
CA VAL A 801 -2.14 -24.91 9.10
C VAL A 801 -2.75 -23.81 8.22
N PRO A 802 -3.87 -24.07 7.50
CA PRO A 802 -4.59 -23.03 6.77
C PRO A 802 -5.12 -21.95 7.70
N LEU A 803 -4.89 -20.69 7.37
CA LEU A 803 -5.37 -19.53 8.14
C LEU A 803 -6.84 -19.26 7.83
N MET A 804 -7.68 -19.14 8.87
CA MET A 804 -9.08 -18.73 8.68
C MET A 804 -9.17 -17.27 8.20
N GLN A 805 -10.19 -16.96 7.41
CA GLN A 805 -10.25 -15.72 6.61
C GLN A 805 -10.28 -14.41 7.40
N GLN A 806 -10.62 -14.43 8.69
CA GLN A 806 -10.66 -13.25 9.57
C GLN A 806 -9.67 -13.36 10.74
N ASP A 807 -8.77 -14.33 10.70
CA ASP A 807 -7.68 -14.46 11.67
C ASP A 807 -6.47 -13.67 11.18
N VAL A 808 -5.83 -12.95 12.10
CA VAL A 808 -4.71 -12.04 11.81
C VAL A 808 -3.55 -12.26 12.77
N LEU A 809 -2.35 -11.92 12.32
CA LEU A 809 -1.15 -11.88 13.15
C LEU A 809 -0.72 -10.41 13.29
N VAL A 810 -0.36 -10.03 14.51
CA VAL A 810 0.13 -8.69 14.83
C VAL A 810 1.62 -8.71 15.12
N SER A 811 2.33 -7.61 14.90
CA SER A 811 3.74 -7.51 15.29
C SER A 811 3.90 -7.52 16.82
N GLU A 812 5.09 -7.83 17.32
CA GLU A 812 5.42 -7.72 18.76
C GLU A 812 5.13 -6.32 19.33
N ASP A 813 5.46 -5.26 18.58
CA ASP A 813 5.16 -3.87 18.96
C ASP A 813 3.64 -3.64 19.05
N GLY A 814 2.87 -4.18 18.10
CA GLY A 814 1.41 -4.12 18.10
C GLY A 814 0.80 -4.90 19.27
N ALA A 815 1.34 -6.07 19.59
CA ALA A 815 0.91 -6.87 20.72
C ALA A 815 1.12 -6.14 22.06
N GLY A 816 2.30 -5.54 22.23
CA GLY A 816 2.61 -4.70 23.38
C GLY A 816 1.70 -3.47 23.48
N TYR A 817 1.33 -2.86 22.35
CA TYR A 817 0.41 -1.74 22.31
C TYR A 817 -1.01 -2.15 22.71
N PHE A 818 -1.57 -3.19 22.08
CA PHE A 818 -2.92 -3.67 22.37
C PHE A 818 -3.08 -4.20 23.79
N PHE A 819 -2.05 -4.80 24.38
CA PHE A 819 -2.06 -5.15 25.79
C PHE A 819 -2.24 -3.92 26.71
N ARG A 820 -1.61 -2.78 26.39
CA ARG A 820 -1.87 -1.53 27.14
C ARG A 820 -3.29 -1.04 26.93
N VAL A 821 -3.84 -1.18 25.71
CA VAL A 821 -5.24 -0.86 25.43
C VAL A 821 -6.20 -1.74 26.23
N THR A 822 -5.93 -3.04 26.40
CA THR A 822 -6.79 -3.92 27.21
C THR A 822 -6.85 -3.47 28.67
N LYS A 823 -5.71 -3.05 29.23
CA LYS A 823 -5.63 -2.51 30.59
C LYS A 823 -6.42 -1.21 30.75
N PHE A 824 -6.31 -0.33 29.77
CA PHE A 824 -7.12 0.88 29.70
C PHE A 824 -8.62 0.56 29.69
N ILE A 825 -9.07 -0.37 28.85
CA ILE A 825 -10.48 -0.73 28.74
C ILE A 825 -11.00 -1.36 30.03
N ASP A 826 -10.25 -2.29 30.63
CA ASP A 826 -10.65 -2.94 31.88
C ASP A 826 -10.80 -1.93 33.01
N GLU A 827 -9.81 -1.05 33.19
CA GLU A 827 -9.87 -0.02 34.24
C GLU A 827 -10.97 1.02 33.96
N MET A 828 -11.20 1.35 32.68
CA MET A 828 -12.30 2.23 32.28
C MET A 828 -13.66 1.60 32.60
N LEU A 829 -13.87 0.32 32.30
CA LEU A 829 -15.11 -0.38 32.62
C LEU A 829 -15.40 -0.36 34.13
N VAL A 830 -14.38 -0.66 34.95
CA VAL A 830 -14.51 -0.69 36.41
C VAL A 830 -14.72 0.71 36.99
N ASN A 831 -13.81 1.65 36.72
CA ASN A 831 -13.77 2.92 37.42
C ASN A 831 -14.76 3.95 36.84
N LEU A 832 -15.00 3.94 35.53
CA LEU A 832 -15.88 4.91 34.88
C LEU A 832 -17.32 4.42 34.79
N TYR A 833 -17.52 3.18 34.34
CA TYR A 833 -18.85 2.63 34.05
C TYR A 833 -19.43 1.75 35.17
N GLY A 834 -18.62 1.35 36.16
CA GLY A 834 -19.05 0.47 37.25
C GLY A 834 -19.42 -0.94 36.76
N LEU A 835 -18.70 -1.43 35.74
CA LEU A 835 -18.88 -2.75 35.14
C LEU A 835 -17.66 -3.64 35.43
N PRO A 836 -17.80 -4.98 35.41
CA PRO A 836 -16.66 -5.88 35.49
C PRO A 836 -15.66 -5.64 34.37
N SER A 837 -14.39 -5.94 34.64
CA SER A 837 -13.33 -5.98 33.61
C SER A 837 -13.66 -7.04 32.55
N PHE A 838 -13.25 -6.77 31.30
CA PHE A 838 -13.60 -7.60 30.15
C PHE A 838 -12.47 -8.55 29.74
N TYR A 839 -11.25 -8.04 29.63
CA TYR A 839 -10.10 -8.75 29.05
C TYR A 839 -9.32 -9.55 30.11
N ASN A 840 -8.96 -8.92 31.24
CA ASN A 840 -8.23 -9.56 32.35
C ASN A 840 -6.91 -10.26 31.94
N LEU A 841 -6.23 -9.74 30.92
CA LEU A 841 -4.98 -10.31 30.39
C LEU A 841 -3.80 -10.01 31.31
N SER A 842 -2.82 -10.90 31.42
CA SER A 842 -1.67 -10.71 32.32
C SER A 842 -0.39 -10.32 31.58
N LYS A 843 -0.20 -10.79 30.34
CA LYS A 843 0.97 -10.52 29.51
C LYS A 843 0.58 -10.18 28.06
N PRO A 844 1.48 -9.57 27.26
CA PRO A 844 1.18 -9.22 25.88
C PRO A 844 0.78 -10.39 24.98
N SER A 845 1.28 -11.61 25.22
CA SER A 845 0.88 -12.79 24.43
C SER A 845 -0.53 -13.29 24.72
N ASP A 846 -1.17 -12.84 25.81
CA ASP A 846 -2.55 -13.24 26.12
C ASP A 846 -3.58 -12.53 25.22
N ILE A 847 -3.17 -11.59 24.36
CA ILE A 847 -4.06 -10.99 23.35
C ILE A 847 -4.53 -12.01 22.31
N ILE A 848 -3.87 -13.16 22.22
CA ILE A 848 -4.24 -14.24 21.31
C ILE A 848 -5.63 -14.76 21.68
N GLY A 849 -6.54 -14.76 20.71
CA GLY A 849 -7.96 -15.06 20.86
C GLY A 849 -8.84 -13.82 21.05
N THR A 850 -8.27 -12.63 21.21
CA THR A 850 -9.05 -11.39 21.30
C THR A 850 -9.51 -10.89 19.93
N PHE A 851 -10.62 -10.15 19.93
CA PHE A 851 -11.22 -9.58 18.73
C PHE A 851 -10.79 -8.13 18.50
N ALA A 852 -10.55 -7.81 17.24
CA ALA A 852 -10.18 -6.50 16.76
C ALA A 852 -11.04 -6.12 15.53
N VAL A 853 -10.89 -4.87 15.10
CA VAL A 853 -11.49 -4.32 13.89
C VAL A 853 -10.35 -3.85 13.00
N GLY A 854 -10.26 -4.41 11.80
CA GLY A 854 -9.43 -3.88 10.73
C GLY A 854 -10.13 -2.76 9.99
N LEU A 855 -9.41 -1.67 9.74
CA LEU A 855 -9.93 -0.51 9.04
C LEU A 855 -8.84 0.13 8.19
N SER A 856 -9.16 0.37 6.93
CA SER A 856 -8.25 0.97 5.96
C SER A 856 -8.42 2.49 5.87
N PRO A 857 -7.36 3.23 5.52
CA PRO A 857 -7.50 4.62 5.12
C PRO A 857 -8.52 4.79 3.98
N HIS A 858 -9.21 5.91 3.93
CA HIS A 858 -10.28 6.26 2.99
C HIS A 858 -11.53 5.35 3.00
N THR A 859 -11.70 4.53 4.03
CA THR A 859 -12.87 3.65 4.21
C THR A 859 -13.68 4.03 5.45
N SER A 860 -14.93 3.55 5.51
CA SER A 860 -15.79 3.72 6.69
C SER A 860 -16.43 2.41 7.18
N ALA A 861 -16.01 1.28 6.63
CA ALA A 861 -16.45 -0.05 7.02
C ALA A 861 -15.29 -0.83 7.64
N GLY A 862 -15.38 -1.09 8.94
CA GLY A 862 -14.45 -1.96 9.63
C GLY A 862 -14.78 -3.42 9.36
N VAL A 863 -13.79 -4.30 9.47
CA VAL A 863 -13.95 -5.75 9.37
C VAL A 863 -13.55 -6.39 10.69
N LEU A 864 -14.44 -7.19 11.27
CA LEU A 864 -14.14 -7.96 12.48
C LEU A 864 -13.03 -8.96 12.20
N CYS A 865 -12.05 -9.05 13.10
CA CYS A 865 -11.00 -10.06 13.05
C CYS A 865 -10.66 -10.59 14.43
N ARG A 866 -9.96 -11.72 14.46
CA ARG A 866 -9.43 -12.35 15.67
C ARG A 866 -7.90 -12.42 15.59
N ILE A 867 -7.22 -11.97 16.63
CA ILE A 867 -5.76 -12.06 16.72
C ILE A 867 -5.41 -13.49 17.11
N ILE A 868 -4.63 -14.21 16.30
CA ILE A 868 -4.25 -15.59 16.61
C ILE A 868 -2.76 -15.79 16.88
N GLY A 869 -1.93 -14.80 16.54
CA GLY A 869 -0.49 -14.97 16.60
C GLY A 869 0.25 -13.65 16.66
N ILE A 870 1.50 -13.73 17.09
CA ILE A 870 2.43 -12.60 17.14
C ILE A 870 3.60 -12.90 16.21
N THR A 871 3.96 -11.93 15.37
CA THR A 871 5.10 -12.03 14.45
C THR A 871 6.22 -11.08 14.85
N LYS A 872 7.47 -11.48 14.57
CA LYS A 872 8.66 -10.64 14.79
C LYS A 872 8.88 -9.61 13.68
N ALA A 873 8.25 -9.80 12.53
CA ALA A 873 8.32 -8.85 11.41
C ALA A 873 7.45 -7.62 11.70
N ASN A 874 7.88 -6.45 11.19
CA ASN A 874 7.13 -5.20 11.33
C ASN A 874 6.00 -5.09 10.29
N VAL A 875 5.08 -6.05 10.28
CA VAL A 875 3.97 -6.15 9.31
C VAL A 875 2.71 -6.69 9.97
N GLY A 876 1.56 -6.52 9.30
CA GLY A 876 0.30 -7.18 9.63
C GLY A 876 0.04 -8.32 8.65
N TYR A 877 0.16 -9.57 9.11
CA TYR A 877 -0.20 -10.72 8.28
C TYR A 877 -1.68 -11.04 8.43
N ALA A 878 -2.36 -11.24 7.30
CA ALA A 878 -3.75 -11.65 7.28
C ALA A 878 -4.10 -12.39 6.00
N HIS A 879 -5.24 -13.10 6.02
CA HIS A 879 -5.76 -13.75 4.83
C HIS A 879 -6.02 -12.74 3.70
N PRO A 880 -5.76 -13.08 2.41
CA PRO A 880 -6.04 -12.19 1.28
C PRO A 880 -7.48 -11.66 1.23
N TYR A 881 -8.47 -12.45 1.68
CA TYR A 881 -9.86 -11.99 1.82
C TYR A 881 -10.00 -10.85 2.84
N PHE A 882 -9.24 -10.87 3.94
CA PHE A 882 -9.27 -9.80 4.93
C PHE A 882 -8.67 -8.50 4.39
N HIS A 883 -7.58 -8.58 3.63
CA HIS A 883 -6.97 -7.40 3.00
C HIS A 883 -7.92 -6.79 1.97
N THR A 884 -8.44 -7.61 1.05
CA THR A 884 -9.35 -7.14 -0.01
C THR A 884 -10.72 -6.69 0.49
N ALA A 885 -11.25 -7.26 1.58
CA ALA A 885 -12.49 -6.78 2.19
C ALA A 885 -12.41 -5.31 2.64
N LYS A 886 -11.19 -4.83 2.92
CA LYS A 886 -10.93 -3.46 3.33
C LYS A 886 -10.43 -2.58 2.18
N ARG A 887 -10.54 -3.07 0.93
CA ARG A 887 -10.08 -2.42 -0.31
C ARG A 887 -8.57 -2.19 -0.33
N ARG A 888 -7.82 -3.19 0.14
CA ARG A 888 -6.35 -3.18 0.15
C ARG A 888 -5.76 -4.34 -0.62
N ASN A 889 -4.57 -4.05 -1.15
CA ASN A 889 -3.71 -4.98 -1.84
C ASN A 889 -2.35 -5.03 -1.12
N ALA A 890 -1.49 -5.94 -1.54
CA ALA A 890 -0.15 -6.07 -1.00
C ALA A 890 0.88 -5.36 -1.90
N ASP A 891 0.63 -4.10 -2.25
CA ASP A 891 1.48 -3.23 -3.07
C ASP A 891 2.12 -2.08 -2.27
N GLY A 892 2.20 -2.22 -0.94
CA GLY A 892 2.74 -1.22 -0.02
C GLY A 892 1.68 -0.39 0.70
N ASP A 893 0.44 -0.86 0.65
CA ASP A 893 -0.69 -0.40 1.44
C ASP A 893 -0.50 -0.72 2.95
N GLU A 894 -1.19 0.07 3.78
CA GLU A 894 -1.14 -0.03 5.24
C GLU A 894 -2.56 0.00 5.80
N ASP A 895 -2.82 -0.87 6.78
CA ASP A 895 -4.07 -0.94 7.51
C ASP A 895 -3.93 -0.61 8.98
N SER A 896 -5.03 -0.13 9.56
CA SER A 896 -5.12 0.09 11.00
C SER A 896 -5.92 -1.03 11.67
N LEU A 897 -5.41 -1.51 12.80
CA LEU A 897 -6.12 -2.39 13.73
C LEU A 897 -6.49 -1.60 15.00
N MET A 898 -7.68 -1.85 15.52
CA MET A 898 -8.15 -1.37 16.82
C MET A 898 -8.87 -2.51 17.55
N LEU A 899 -8.79 -2.57 18.89
CA LEU A 899 -9.51 -3.61 19.62
C LEU A 899 -11.03 -3.41 19.52
N LEU A 900 -11.78 -4.50 19.46
CA LEU A 900 -13.24 -4.44 19.26
C LEU A 900 -13.92 -3.61 20.37
N MET A 901 -13.60 -3.86 21.63
CA MET A 901 -14.18 -3.08 22.74
C MET A 901 -13.83 -1.59 22.71
N ASP A 902 -12.65 -1.22 22.20
CA ASP A 902 -12.27 0.19 22.03
C ASP A 902 -13.18 0.86 20.98
N ALA A 903 -13.34 0.20 19.83
CA ALA A 903 -14.23 0.67 18.76
C ALA A 903 -15.68 0.80 19.23
N LEU A 904 -16.22 -0.15 20.00
CA LEU A 904 -17.62 -0.11 20.41
C LEU A 904 -17.89 0.95 21.50
N ILE A 905 -16.97 1.15 22.45
CA ILE A 905 -17.19 2.07 23.58
C ILE A 905 -16.72 3.48 23.28
N ASN A 906 -15.56 3.67 22.65
CA ASN A 906 -14.90 4.98 22.58
C ASN A 906 -15.15 5.75 21.28
N PHE A 907 -15.58 5.06 20.21
CA PHE A 907 -15.98 5.73 18.96
C PHE A 907 -17.27 6.52 19.14
N SER A 908 -17.34 7.78 18.69
CA SER A 908 -18.64 8.47 18.56
C SER A 908 -18.70 9.29 17.29
N ARG A 909 -19.86 9.24 16.59
CA ARG A 909 -20.13 10.13 15.46
C ARG A 909 -20.17 11.59 15.92
N ALA A 910 -20.48 11.84 17.19
CA ALA A 910 -20.46 13.17 17.78
C ALA A 910 -19.06 13.77 17.90
N TYR A 911 -17.98 12.99 17.76
CA TYR A 911 -16.60 13.48 17.75
C TYR A 911 -16.09 13.84 16.36
N LEU A 912 -16.75 13.35 15.31
CA LEU A 912 -16.33 13.58 13.94
C LEU A 912 -16.46 15.06 13.58
N ALA A 913 -15.48 15.55 12.81
CA ALA A 913 -15.50 16.91 12.33
C ALA A 913 -16.66 17.12 11.34
N GLU A 914 -17.28 18.29 11.39
CA GLU A 914 -18.28 18.70 10.38
C GLU A 914 -17.63 18.96 9.01
N THR A 915 -16.35 19.35 9.04
CA THR A 915 -15.55 19.60 7.85
C THR A 915 -15.25 18.30 7.11
N ARG A 916 -15.07 18.43 5.79
CA ARG A 916 -14.68 17.35 4.89
C ARG A 916 -13.59 16.45 5.43
N GLY A 917 -13.79 15.16 5.18
CA GLY A 917 -12.92 14.10 5.65
C GLY A 917 -13.21 13.64 7.07
N GLY A 918 -14.27 14.14 7.70
CA GLY A 918 -14.66 13.78 9.06
C GLY A 918 -15.03 12.31 9.22
N THR A 919 -15.67 11.71 8.20
CA THR A 919 -16.11 10.30 8.20
C THR A 919 -15.08 9.34 7.59
N MET A 920 -14.03 9.86 6.94
CA MET A 920 -12.94 9.02 6.44
C MET A 920 -12.27 8.28 7.59
N ASP A 921 -11.86 7.05 7.36
CA ASP A 921 -11.13 6.23 8.32
C ASP A 921 -11.91 6.09 9.63
N THR A 922 -13.23 5.88 9.62
CA THR A 922 -14.03 5.70 10.85
C THR A 922 -14.85 4.42 10.80
N PRO A 923 -15.00 3.67 11.91
CA PRO A 923 -15.76 2.43 11.90
C PRO A 923 -17.28 2.71 11.96
N LEU A 924 -17.86 3.31 10.92
CA LEU A 924 -19.29 3.63 10.87
C LEU A 924 -20.15 2.36 10.83
N VAL A 925 -19.67 1.37 10.11
CA VAL A 925 -20.26 0.03 10.01
C VAL A 925 -19.18 -1.03 10.26
N LEU A 926 -19.61 -2.20 10.74
CA LEU A 926 -18.74 -3.35 11.02
C LEU A 926 -19.25 -4.58 10.27
N THR A 927 -18.43 -5.09 9.36
CA THR A 927 -18.63 -6.38 8.69
C THR A 927 -18.22 -7.51 9.64
N THR A 928 -19.14 -8.45 9.89
CA THR A 928 -18.93 -9.51 10.89
C THR A 928 -18.37 -10.79 10.31
N PHE A 929 -18.77 -11.12 9.08
CA PHE A 929 -18.35 -12.32 8.38
C PHE A 929 -17.89 -11.94 6.97
N LEU A 930 -16.77 -12.50 6.53
CA LEU A 930 -16.24 -12.26 5.19
C LEU A 930 -16.73 -13.30 4.21
N GLU A 931 -17.60 -12.85 3.32
CA GLU A 931 -18.02 -13.61 2.13
C GLU A 931 -17.14 -13.20 0.93
N PRO A 932 -16.32 -14.11 0.35
CA PRO A 932 -15.41 -13.79 -0.75
C PRO A 932 -16.07 -13.18 -1.99
N LYS A 933 -17.37 -13.47 -2.22
CA LYS A 933 -18.14 -12.84 -3.29
C LYS A 933 -18.36 -11.33 -3.08
N GLU A 934 -18.29 -10.86 -1.83
CA GLU A 934 -18.53 -9.47 -1.44
C GLU A 934 -17.27 -8.63 -1.26
N VAL A 935 -16.07 -9.19 -1.43
CA VAL A 935 -14.80 -8.45 -1.32
C VAL A 935 -14.32 -7.96 -2.69
N ASP A 936 -13.20 -7.22 -2.69
CA ASP A 936 -12.58 -6.71 -3.92
C ASP A 936 -12.24 -7.82 -4.93
N ASP A 937 -12.42 -7.55 -6.21
CA ASP A 937 -12.24 -8.53 -7.28
C ASP A 937 -10.77 -8.88 -7.55
N GLU A 938 -9.82 -8.23 -6.85
CA GLU A 938 -8.42 -8.62 -6.92
C GLU A 938 -8.17 -10.05 -6.48
N VAL A 939 -8.72 -10.44 -5.33
CA VAL A 939 -8.53 -11.80 -4.82
C VAL A 939 -9.22 -12.85 -5.69
N HIS A 940 -10.21 -12.46 -6.51
CA HIS A 940 -10.91 -13.38 -7.40
C HIS A 940 -9.97 -13.97 -8.47
N ASN A 941 -8.90 -13.25 -8.83
CA ASN A 941 -7.90 -13.73 -9.79
C ASN A 941 -6.83 -14.62 -9.15
N MET A 942 -6.83 -14.76 -7.82
CA MET A 942 -5.86 -15.57 -7.11
C MET A 942 -6.03 -17.06 -7.47
N GLU A 943 -4.95 -17.70 -7.89
CA GLU A 943 -4.92 -19.10 -8.32
C GLU A 943 -5.12 -20.08 -7.16
N LEU A 944 -5.79 -21.20 -7.45
CA LEU A 944 -6.04 -22.31 -6.54
C LEU A 944 -5.53 -23.63 -7.14
N VAL A 945 -4.22 -23.69 -7.43
CA VAL A 945 -3.54 -24.87 -7.99
C VAL A 945 -2.31 -25.28 -7.16
N TRP A 946 -2.02 -26.58 -7.08
CA TRP A 946 -0.81 -27.13 -6.45
C TRP A 946 0.42 -27.00 -7.33
N PHE A 947 0.23 -26.97 -8.65
CA PHE A 947 1.24 -26.79 -9.66
C PHE A 947 0.60 -26.13 -10.88
N TYR A 948 1.37 -25.37 -11.64
CA TYR A 948 0.91 -24.89 -12.94
C TYR A 948 1.01 -26.01 -13.98
N PRO A 949 0.01 -26.16 -14.87
CA PRO A 949 0.03 -27.19 -15.90
C PRO A 949 1.05 -26.86 -17.00
N LEU A 950 1.45 -27.84 -17.81
CA LEU A 950 2.42 -27.64 -18.88
C LEU A 950 1.96 -26.57 -19.89
N GLU A 951 0.68 -26.58 -20.24
CA GLU A 951 0.06 -25.65 -21.18
C GLU A 951 0.18 -24.19 -20.71
N PHE A 952 0.24 -23.95 -19.40
CA PHE A 952 0.47 -22.61 -18.85
C PHE A 952 1.87 -22.10 -19.20
N TYR A 953 2.91 -22.92 -18.97
CA TYR A 953 4.28 -22.55 -19.29
C TYR A 953 4.45 -22.33 -20.80
N GLU A 954 3.88 -23.20 -21.63
CA GLU A 954 3.90 -23.03 -23.09
C GLU A 954 3.18 -21.76 -23.54
N ALA A 955 2.03 -21.43 -22.94
CA ALA A 955 1.30 -20.20 -23.23
C ALA A 955 2.11 -18.95 -22.81
N ALA A 956 2.81 -19.00 -21.67
CA ALA A 956 3.67 -17.92 -21.22
C ALA A 956 4.82 -17.64 -22.19
N THR A 957 5.42 -18.68 -22.78
CA THR A 957 6.46 -18.51 -23.82
C THR A 957 5.95 -17.84 -25.10
N LYS A 958 4.63 -17.86 -25.34
CA LYS A 958 3.98 -17.26 -26.49
C LYS A 958 3.36 -15.90 -26.19
N TYR A 959 3.67 -15.32 -25.03
CA TYR A 959 3.12 -14.04 -24.58
C TYR A 959 1.59 -14.01 -24.51
N ALA A 960 0.96 -15.15 -24.18
CA ALA A 960 -0.50 -15.27 -24.16
C ALA A 960 -1.15 -14.31 -23.17
N SER A 961 -2.37 -13.86 -23.46
CA SER A 961 -3.15 -13.11 -22.48
C SER A 961 -3.53 -14.03 -21.31
N PRO A 962 -3.50 -13.56 -20.04
CA PRO A 962 -3.89 -14.39 -18.90
C PRO A 962 -5.31 -14.96 -19.02
N GLY A 963 -6.23 -14.23 -19.67
CA GLY A 963 -7.61 -14.68 -19.87
C GLY A 963 -7.77 -15.83 -20.88
N ASP A 964 -6.74 -16.11 -21.69
CA ASP A 964 -6.75 -17.20 -22.67
C ASP A 964 -6.26 -18.52 -22.05
N VAL A 965 -5.73 -18.49 -20.82
CA VAL A 965 -5.18 -19.65 -20.12
C VAL A 965 -6.12 -20.11 -19.01
N LYS A 966 -6.37 -21.41 -18.94
CA LYS A 966 -7.27 -22.01 -17.95
C LYS A 966 -6.52 -22.37 -16.67
N ILE A 967 -6.54 -21.46 -15.69
CA ILE A 967 -6.08 -21.71 -14.32
C ILE A 967 -7.29 -21.58 -13.39
N LYS A 968 -7.48 -22.54 -12.48
CA LYS A 968 -8.54 -22.46 -11.47
C LYS A 968 -8.22 -21.31 -10.50
N THR A 969 -9.15 -20.39 -10.34
CA THR A 969 -9.01 -19.22 -9.47
C THR A 969 -10.12 -19.17 -8.42
N VAL A 970 -10.00 -18.26 -7.44
CA VAL A 970 -11.05 -18.00 -6.44
C VAL A 970 -12.39 -17.68 -7.12
N LYS A 971 -12.37 -16.98 -8.25
CA LYS A 971 -13.58 -16.65 -9.03
C LYS A 971 -14.42 -17.89 -9.38
N ASP A 972 -13.76 -19.00 -9.67
CA ASP A 972 -14.39 -20.24 -10.13
C ASP A 972 -15.09 -20.99 -8.99
N VAL A 973 -14.78 -20.67 -7.73
CA VAL A 973 -15.28 -21.37 -6.54
C VAL A 973 -16.16 -20.51 -5.63
N LEU A 974 -16.50 -19.27 -6.02
CA LEU A 974 -17.29 -18.33 -5.18
C LEU A 974 -18.65 -18.89 -4.74
N GLU A 975 -19.26 -19.78 -5.52
CA GLU A 975 -20.55 -20.42 -5.24
C GLU A 975 -20.41 -21.80 -4.57
N SER A 976 -19.18 -22.25 -4.26
CA SER A 976 -18.85 -23.54 -3.66
C SER A 976 -18.28 -23.36 -2.23
N PRO A 977 -18.45 -24.34 -1.31
CA PRO A 977 -17.74 -24.36 -0.02
C PRO A 977 -16.21 -24.28 -0.16
N GLU A 978 -15.67 -24.72 -1.30
CA GLU A 978 -14.23 -24.65 -1.63
C GLU A 978 -13.65 -23.23 -1.52
N LYS A 979 -14.47 -22.17 -1.56
CA LYS A 979 -13.99 -20.79 -1.38
C LYS A 979 -13.28 -20.53 -0.04
N PHE A 980 -13.52 -21.37 0.98
CA PHE A 980 -12.88 -21.29 2.29
C PHE A 980 -11.86 -22.40 2.55
N GLU A 981 -11.68 -23.33 1.62
CA GLU A 981 -10.89 -24.54 1.83
C GLU A 981 -9.78 -24.71 0.80
N GLY A 982 -8.76 -25.50 1.16
CA GLY A 982 -7.78 -26.04 0.23
C GLY A 982 -6.61 -25.13 -0.16
N PHE A 983 -6.81 -23.81 -0.30
CA PHE A 983 -5.81 -22.78 -0.69
C PHE A 983 -4.41 -23.29 -1.09
N PRO A 984 -4.31 -24.03 -2.21
CA PRO A 984 -3.07 -24.76 -2.50
C PRO A 984 -1.93 -23.78 -2.77
N ILE A 985 -0.73 -24.19 -2.35
CA ILE A 985 0.51 -23.45 -2.59
C ILE A 985 1.43 -24.29 -3.47
N THR A 986 2.06 -23.63 -4.43
CA THR A 986 3.05 -24.26 -5.33
C THR A 986 4.44 -24.35 -4.70
N HIS A 987 4.76 -23.41 -3.80
CA HIS A 987 6.06 -23.31 -3.15
C HIS A 987 5.88 -23.27 -1.63
N TYR A 988 6.65 -24.09 -0.93
CA TYR A 988 6.66 -24.15 0.53
C TYR A 988 7.65 -23.12 1.09
N CYS A 989 7.24 -22.39 2.13
CA CYS A 989 8.12 -21.47 2.87
C CYS A 989 8.30 -21.99 4.29
N GLU A 990 9.55 -22.25 4.68
CA GLU A 990 9.91 -22.79 5.99
C GLU A 990 9.45 -21.89 7.13
N SER A 991 9.75 -20.58 7.09
CA SER A 991 9.31 -19.64 8.11
C SER A 991 8.87 -18.30 7.53
N ILE A 992 7.87 -17.66 8.16
CA ILE A 992 7.51 -16.26 7.85
C ILE A 992 8.50 -15.23 8.42
N HIS A 993 9.57 -15.69 9.08
CA HIS A 993 10.63 -14.86 9.66
C HIS A 993 11.99 -15.02 8.95
N ASP A 994 12.07 -15.86 7.91
CA ASP A 994 13.32 -16.08 7.17
C ASP A 994 13.74 -14.83 6.38
N GLY A 995 14.94 -14.33 6.63
CA GLY A 995 15.50 -13.15 5.96
C GLY A 995 15.62 -11.99 6.93
N ASN A 996 15.18 -10.81 6.50
CA ASN A 996 15.25 -9.59 7.30
C ASN A 996 13.89 -9.20 7.86
N LEU A 997 13.84 -9.00 9.18
CA LEU A 997 12.64 -8.56 9.89
C LEU A 997 12.46 -7.03 9.88
N ARG A 998 13.56 -6.29 9.69
CA ARG A 998 13.60 -4.83 9.66
C ARG A 998 14.58 -4.32 8.61
N THR A 999 14.24 -3.25 7.91
CA THR A 999 15.13 -2.67 6.89
C THR A 999 16.28 -1.86 7.50
N ALA A 1000 17.42 -1.85 6.81
CA ALA A 1000 18.53 -0.94 7.07
C ALA A 1000 18.06 0.54 6.99
N TYR A 1001 17.10 0.84 6.12
CA TYR A 1001 16.52 2.19 5.99
C TYR A 1001 15.87 2.67 7.28
N VAL A 1002 15.12 1.82 7.98
CA VAL A 1002 14.48 2.16 9.27
C VAL A 1002 15.52 2.20 10.40
N THR A 1003 16.55 1.35 10.31
CA THR A 1003 17.58 1.21 11.34
C THR A 1003 18.59 2.37 11.34
N LEU A 1004 18.97 2.87 10.16
CA LEU A 1004 19.87 4.01 10.01
C LEU A 1004 19.18 5.35 10.32
N LYS A 1005 19.88 6.23 11.04
CA LYS A 1005 19.31 7.52 11.49
C LYS A 1005 19.61 8.66 10.53
N SER A 1006 20.83 8.75 9.97
CA SER A 1006 21.24 9.90 9.16
C SER A 1006 21.03 9.66 7.65
N ILE A 1007 20.70 10.73 6.92
CA ILE A 1007 20.54 10.65 5.45
C ILE A 1007 21.87 10.38 4.72
N PRO A 1008 23.01 10.98 5.12
CA PRO A 1008 24.31 10.66 4.50
C PRO A 1008 24.66 9.16 4.60
N GLU A 1009 24.49 8.53 5.77
CA GLU A 1009 24.73 7.09 5.92
C GLU A 1009 23.83 6.26 4.99
N LYS A 1010 22.56 6.63 4.85
CA LYS A 1010 21.63 5.94 3.94
C LYS A 1010 22.05 6.08 2.48
N LEU A 1011 22.58 7.24 2.09
CA LEU A 1011 23.06 7.49 0.73
C LEU A 1011 24.35 6.74 0.44
N ASP A 1012 25.32 6.77 1.36
CA ASP A 1012 26.57 6.04 1.21
C ASP A 1012 26.27 4.53 1.11
N LEU A 1013 25.41 3.97 1.96
CA LEU A 1013 25.00 2.57 1.88
C LEU A 1013 24.26 2.26 0.57
N GLN A 1014 23.32 3.13 0.16
CA GLN A 1014 22.58 2.98 -1.10
C GLN A 1014 23.52 2.90 -2.31
N PHE A 1015 24.45 3.84 -2.44
CA PHE A 1015 25.35 3.88 -3.59
C PHE A 1015 26.42 2.79 -3.54
N ASN A 1016 26.91 2.42 -2.35
CA ASN A 1016 27.82 1.28 -2.19
C ASN A 1016 27.16 -0.03 -2.64
N LEU A 1017 25.90 -0.26 -2.30
CA LEU A 1017 25.14 -1.40 -2.80
C LEU A 1017 25.01 -1.34 -4.32
N GLN A 1018 24.54 -0.21 -4.85
CA GLN A 1018 24.28 -0.06 -6.28
C GLN A 1018 25.55 -0.17 -7.15
N LYS A 1019 26.74 0.13 -6.61
CA LYS A 1019 28.03 -0.13 -7.28
C LYS A 1019 28.33 -1.63 -7.41
N LYS A 1020 27.86 -2.45 -6.48
CA LYS A 1020 28.07 -3.90 -6.48
C LYS A 1020 27.10 -4.62 -7.43
N ILE A 1021 25.90 -4.08 -7.67
CA ILE A 1021 24.89 -4.80 -8.46
C ILE A 1021 25.14 -4.64 -9.96
N ARG A 1022 25.36 -5.77 -10.66
CA ARG A 1022 25.55 -5.82 -12.12
C ARG A 1022 24.37 -5.22 -12.90
N ALA A 1023 23.15 -5.46 -12.44
CA ALA A 1023 21.92 -4.99 -13.08
C ALA A 1023 21.58 -3.51 -12.82
N VAL A 1024 22.52 -2.72 -12.28
CA VAL A 1024 22.30 -1.32 -11.90
C VAL A 1024 23.31 -0.40 -12.57
N ASN A 1025 22.81 0.57 -13.33
CA ASN A 1025 23.62 1.72 -13.74
C ASN A 1025 23.64 2.76 -12.62
N VAL A 1026 24.74 2.80 -11.87
CA VAL A 1026 24.88 3.71 -10.72
C VAL A 1026 24.92 5.18 -11.13
N ARG A 1027 25.47 5.49 -12.32
CA ARG A 1027 25.59 6.84 -12.86
C ARG A 1027 24.22 7.42 -13.16
N ASP A 1028 23.40 6.66 -13.89
CA ASP A 1028 22.01 7.05 -14.19
C ASP A 1028 21.16 7.14 -12.92
N ALA A 1029 21.35 6.24 -11.95
CA ALA A 1029 20.62 6.30 -10.68
C ALA A 1029 20.99 7.56 -9.86
N ALA A 1030 22.27 7.95 -9.86
CA ALA A 1030 22.73 9.18 -9.22
C ALA A 1030 22.15 10.42 -9.91
N GLU A 1031 22.16 10.47 -11.24
CA GLU A 1031 21.54 11.54 -12.03
C GLU A 1031 20.05 11.68 -11.73
N ARG A 1032 19.31 10.56 -11.76
CA ARG A 1032 17.88 10.54 -11.43
C ARG A 1032 17.62 11.06 -10.03
N LEU A 1033 18.40 10.65 -9.03
CA LEU A 1033 18.23 11.10 -7.64
C LEU A 1033 18.36 12.62 -7.53
N ILE A 1034 19.36 13.18 -8.20
CA ILE A 1034 19.62 14.61 -8.19
C ILE A 1034 18.46 15.37 -8.84
N LEU A 1035 18.00 14.90 -10.00
CA LEU A 1035 16.93 15.53 -10.76
C LEU A 1035 15.55 15.41 -10.10
N SER A 1036 15.23 14.28 -9.47
CA SER A 1036 13.91 14.03 -8.89
C SER A 1036 13.77 14.48 -7.43
N HIS A 1037 14.87 14.55 -6.68
CA HIS A 1037 14.82 14.83 -5.25
C HIS A 1037 15.65 16.06 -4.85
N PHE A 1038 16.97 16.06 -5.09
CA PHE A 1038 17.84 17.10 -4.52
C PHE A 1038 17.66 18.48 -5.16
N ILE A 1039 17.72 18.59 -6.48
CA ILE A 1039 17.54 19.86 -7.17
C ILE A 1039 16.14 20.47 -6.90
N PRO A 1040 15.04 19.70 -7.03
CA PRO A 1040 13.71 20.21 -6.67
C PRO A 1040 13.60 20.68 -5.23
N ASP A 1041 14.19 19.97 -4.26
CA ASP A 1041 14.17 20.36 -2.84
C ASP A 1041 15.00 21.64 -2.59
N LEU A 1042 16.20 21.75 -3.15
CA LEU A 1042 17.05 22.94 -3.03
C LEU A 1042 16.33 24.19 -3.58
N TYR A 1043 15.82 24.14 -4.80
CA TYR A 1043 15.06 25.24 -5.40
C TYR A 1043 13.74 25.51 -4.66
N GLY A 1044 13.04 24.46 -4.25
CA GLY A 1044 11.78 24.55 -3.51
C GLY A 1044 11.96 25.27 -2.18
N ASN A 1045 12.98 24.89 -1.42
CA ASN A 1045 13.32 25.52 -0.14
C ASN A 1045 13.83 26.96 -0.33
N LEU A 1046 14.66 27.22 -1.33
CA LEU A 1046 15.13 28.58 -1.67
C LEU A 1046 13.97 29.51 -2.06
N ARG A 1047 13.07 29.04 -2.92
CA ARG A 1047 11.87 29.78 -3.33
C ARG A 1047 10.92 29.99 -2.16
N SER A 1048 10.76 28.98 -1.30
CA SER A 1048 9.91 29.09 -0.11
C SER A 1048 10.50 30.07 0.90
N TYR A 1049 11.83 30.10 1.06
CA TYR A 1049 12.54 31.05 1.92
C TYR A 1049 12.30 32.51 1.51
N SER A 1050 12.36 32.82 0.21
CA SER A 1050 12.09 34.19 -0.29
C SER A 1050 10.63 34.63 -0.14
N ARG A 1051 9.70 33.68 -0.02
CA ARG A 1051 8.25 33.93 0.15
C ARG A 1051 7.75 33.69 1.57
N GLN A 1052 8.66 33.39 2.49
CA GLN A 1052 8.28 32.86 3.80
C GLN A 1052 7.51 33.88 4.64
N SER A 1053 6.72 33.35 5.57
CA SER A 1053 6.11 34.14 6.62
C SER A 1053 6.97 34.09 7.88
N PHE A 1054 6.74 35.06 8.75
CA PHE A 1054 7.48 35.22 9.99
C PHE A 1054 6.57 34.90 11.16
N ARG A 1055 7.06 34.09 12.10
CA ARG A 1055 6.25 33.67 13.24
C ARG A 1055 6.84 34.23 14.53
N CYS A 1056 5.99 34.74 15.40
CA CYS A 1056 6.42 35.05 16.76
C CYS A 1056 6.69 33.76 17.55
N SER A 1057 7.88 33.62 18.14
CA SER A 1057 8.24 32.46 18.99
C SER A 1057 7.34 32.34 20.22
N ASN A 1058 6.86 33.46 20.74
CA ASN A 1058 6.04 33.49 21.95
C ASN A 1058 4.57 33.24 21.65
N CYS A 1059 3.93 33.97 20.73
CA CYS A 1059 2.47 33.91 20.53
C CYS A 1059 2.03 33.26 19.21
N ASN A 1060 2.96 32.76 18.41
CA ASN A 1060 2.72 32.08 17.13
C ASN A 1060 1.97 32.90 16.08
N THR A 1061 1.76 34.20 16.32
CA THR A 1061 1.18 35.10 15.33
C THR A 1061 2.09 35.12 14.10
N ILE A 1062 1.48 34.85 12.95
CA ILE A 1062 2.15 34.80 11.65
C ILE A 1062 2.01 36.17 11.00
N TYR A 1063 3.13 36.74 10.60
CA TYR A 1063 3.21 37.97 9.84
C TYR A 1063 3.72 37.65 8.44
N ARG A 1064 3.07 38.20 7.42
CA ARG A 1064 3.57 38.12 6.04
C ARG A 1064 4.91 38.84 5.86
N ARG A 1065 5.17 39.87 6.65
CA ARG A 1065 6.41 40.68 6.66
C ARG A 1065 6.83 40.96 8.09
N VAL A 1066 8.12 41.11 8.34
CA VAL A 1066 8.61 41.51 9.68
C VAL A 1066 8.05 42.91 10.01
N PRO A 1067 7.38 43.10 11.16
CA PRO A 1067 7.03 44.42 11.65
C PRO A 1067 8.29 45.28 11.80
N LEU A 1068 8.22 46.57 11.42
CA LEU A 1068 9.38 47.48 11.47
C LEU A 1068 10.00 47.61 12.88
N VAL A 1069 9.22 47.34 13.93
CA VAL A 1069 9.68 47.32 15.33
C VAL A 1069 10.61 46.13 15.63
N GLY A 1070 10.73 45.14 14.72
CA GLY A 1070 11.54 43.93 14.89
C GLY A 1070 10.99 42.94 15.93
N LYS A 1071 9.87 43.28 16.58
CA LYS A 1071 9.19 42.49 17.61
C LYS A 1071 7.74 42.23 17.22
N CYS A 1072 7.15 41.20 17.81
CA CYS A 1072 5.74 40.90 17.62
C CYS A 1072 4.85 42.03 18.14
N THR A 1073 3.96 42.56 17.29
CA THR A 1073 3.04 43.65 17.65
C THR A 1073 1.97 43.23 18.65
N LYS A 1074 1.68 41.93 18.80
CA LYS A 1074 0.72 41.41 19.79
C LYS A 1074 1.31 41.14 21.16
N CYS A 1075 2.57 40.71 21.28
CA CYS A 1075 3.11 40.23 22.56
C CYS A 1075 4.56 40.63 22.84
N GLY A 1076 5.19 41.47 22.00
CA GLY A 1076 6.56 41.93 22.16
C GLY A 1076 7.65 40.85 22.00
N GLY A 1077 7.28 39.60 21.69
CA GLY A 1077 8.21 38.48 21.56
C GLY A 1077 9.01 38.50 20.26
N ASN A 1078 10.09 37.70 20.22
CA ASN A 1078 10.95 37.58 19.05
C ASN A 1078 10.21 36.98 17.86
N ILE A 1079 10.63 37.40 16.68
CA ILE A 1079 10.10 36.94 15.41
C ILE A 1079 11.17 36.06 14.77
N ILE A 1080 10.77 34.84 14.43
CA ILE A 1080 11.65 33.85 13.81
C ILE A 1080 11.18 33.56 12.39
N LEU A 1081 12.16 33.19 11.56
CA LEU A 1081 11.94 32.65 10.23
C LEU A 1081 11.24 31.30 10.32
N THR A 1082 10.33 31.02 9.40
CA THR A 1082 9.69 29.71 9.31
C THR A 1082 10.57 28.70 8.59
N ILE A 1083 11.44 29.16 7.70
CA ILE A 1083 12.43 28.35 6.98
C ILE A 1083 13.82 28.90 7.32
N ASN A 1084 14.70 28.03 7.82
CA ASN A 1084 16.07 28.40 8.18
C ASN A 1084 17.05 28.12 7.03
N LYS A 1085 18.22 28.78 7.06
CA LYS A 1085 19.32 28.57 6.09
C LYS A 1085 19.74 27.10 6.01
N GLY A 1086 19.83 26.42 7.15
CA GLY A 1086 20.22 25.01 7.21
C GLY A 1086 19.29 24.07 6.44
N GLY A 1087 17.98 24.37 6.38
CA GLY A 1087 17.04 23.62 5.57
C GLY A 1087 17.29 23.74 4.07
N ILE A 1088 17.80 24.89 3.61
CA ILE A 1088 18.10 25.16 2.19
C ILE A 1088 19.42 24.50 1.78
N GLU A 1089 20.45 24.55 2.63
CA GLU A 1089 21.77 24.01 2.31
C GLU A 1089 21.91 22.49 2.53
N LYS A 1090 20.86 21.85 3.07
CA LYS A 1090 20.85 20.45 3.53
C LYS A 1090 21.46 19.46 2.54
N TYR A 1091 21.13 19.58 1.25
CA TYR A 1091 21.58 18.66 0.20
C TYR A 1091 22.75 19.17 -0.64
N LEU A 1092 23.17 20.43 -0.48
CA LEU A 1092 24.10 21.07 -1.40
C LEU A 1092 25.45 20.36 -1.44
N LYS A 1093 26.07 20.14 -0.27
CA LYS A 1093 27.38 19.47 -0.15
C LYS A 1093 27.34 18.03 -0.64
N VAL A 1094 26.28 17.31 -0.30
CA VAL A 1094 26.08 15.90 -0.69
C VAL A 1094 25.90 15.77 -2.20
N THR A 1095 25.11 16.66 -2.80
CA THR A 1095 24.88 16.67 -4.25
C THR A 1095 26.19 16.93 -5.02
N LYS A 1096 27.03 17.85 -4.54
CA LYS A 1096 28.36 18.09 -5.13
C LYS A 1096 29.24 16.85 -5.10
N LYS A 1097 29.36 16.21 -3.93
CA LYS A 1097 30.13 14.97 -3.76
C LYS A 1097 29.69 13.91 -4.78
N ILE A 1098 28.39 13.72 -4.95
CA ILE A 1098 27.84 12.72 -5.88
C ILE A 1098 28.14 13.09 -7.35
N ILE A 1099 28.00 14.36 -7.74
CA ILE A 1099 28.31 14.80 -9.12
C ILE A 1099 29.77 14.53 -9.46
N ASP A 1100 30.68 14.86 -8.55
CA ASP A 1100 32.11 14.68 -8.78
C ASP A 1100 32.52 13.19 -8.67
N GLU A 1101 31.94 12.42 -7.74
CA GLU A 1101 32.25 10.99 -7.54
C GLU A 1101 31.81 10.10 -8.71
N PHE A 1102 30.68 10.41 -9.36
CA PHE A 1102 30.12 9.62 -10.47
C PHE A 1102 30.33 10.26 -11.84
N ASP A 1103 31.13 11.32 -11.94
CA ASP A 1103 31.39 12.07 -13.18
C ASP A 1103 30.08 12.37 -13.95
N LEU A 1104 29.14 13.03 -13.28
CA LEU A 1104 27.82 13.32 -13.86
C LEU A 1104 27.88 14.46 -14.90
N PRO A 1105 26.90 14.57 -15.82
CA PRO A 1105 26.93 15.55 -16.91
C PRO A 1105 27.20 16.99 -16.44
N VAL A 1106 28.02 17.73 -17.20
CA VAL A 1106 28.44 19.11 -16.91
C VAL A 1106 27.26 20.04 -16.65
N TYR A 1107 26.12 19.81 -17.32
CA TYR A 1107 24.88 20.54 -17.09
C TYR A 1107 24.43 20.50 -15.61
N LEU A 1108 24.49 19.34 -14.95
CA LEU A 1108 24.11 19.20 -13.54
C LEU A 1108 25.08 19.95 -12.63
N LYS A 1109 26.39 19.90 -12.95
CA LYS A 1109 27.43 20.63 -12.22
C LYS A 1109 27.19 22.14 -12.30
N GLN A 1110 27.00 22.68 -13.50
CA GLN A 1110 26.69 24.09 -13.72
C GLN A 1110 25.40 24.52 -13.01
N ARG A 1111 24.35 23.69 -13.09
CA ARG A 1111 23.07 23.97 -12.44
C ARG A 1111 23.21 24.05 -10.92
N LEU A 1112 24.00 23.15 -10.31
CA LEU A 1112 24.25 23.17 -8.87
C LEU A 1112 25.13 24.36 -8.45
N GLU A 1113 26.14 24.72 -9.26
CA GLU A 1113 26.96 25.91 -9.03
C GLU A 1113 26.13 27.21 -9.08
N LEU A 1114 25.16 27.28 -9.99
CA LEU A 1114 24.21 28.40 -10.04
C LEU A 1114 23.37 28.48 -8.76
N VAL A 1115 22.81 27.34 -8.29
CA VAL A 1115 22.06 27.29 -7.03
C VAL A 1115 22.93 27.71 -5.85
N GLU A 1116 24.17 27.24 -5.78
CA GLU A 1116 25.09 27.65 -4.71
C GLU A 1116 25.37 29.16 -4.75
N LYS A 1117 25.62 29.73 -5.93
CA LYS A 1117 25.83 31.17 -6.09
C LYS A 1117 24.61 31.96 -5.66
N GLU A 1118 23.40 31.51 -6.00
CA GLU A 1118 22.15 32.12 -5.54
C GLU A 1118 22.01 32.06 -4.01
N ILE A 1119 22.29 30.90 -3.40
CA ILE A 1119 22.27 30.74 -1.94
C ILE A 1119 23.27 31.70 -1.30
N LYS A 1120 24.53 31.73 -1.77
CA LYS A 1120 25.56 32.64 -1.24
C LYS A 1120 25.16 34.09 -1.39
N SER A 1121 24.64 34.50 -2.55
CA SER A 1121 24.16 35.87 -2.79
C SER A 1121 23.04 36.31 -1.84
N ILE A 1122 22.24 35.38 -1.31
CA ILE A 1122 21.15 35.69 -0.37
C ILE A 1122 21.65 35.75 1.08
N PHE A 1123 22.65 34.94 1.44
CA PHE A 1123 23.05 34.73 2.83
C PHE A 1123 24.42 35.30 3.23
N GLU A 1124 25.32 35.55 2.29
CA GLU A 1124 26.63 36.15 2.57
C GLU A 1124 26.49 37.67 2.54
N ASP A 1125 26.78 38.30 3.68
CA ASP A 1125 26.86 39.76 3.81
C ASP A 1125 28.30 40.19 3.47
N GLU A 1126 28.49 41.00 2.43
CA GLU A 1126 29.83 41.43 1.96
C GLU A 1126 30.65 42.14 3.07
N LYS A 1127 30.00 42.60 4.14
CA LYS A 1127 30.63 43.30 5.27
C LYS A 1127 31.20 42.39 6.36
N VAL A 1128 30.82 41.10 6.43
CA VAL A 1128 31.26 40.18 7.48
C VAL A 1128 31.66 38.84 6.87
N LYS A 1129 32.91 38.75 6.39
CA LYS A 1129 33.52 37.49 5.92
C LYS A 1129 34.31 36.85 7.07
N GLN A 1130 33.82 35.71 7.56
CA GLN A 1130 34.61 34.84 8.43
C GLN A 1130 35.48 33.94 7.54
N LEU A 1131 36.76 34.26 7.44
CA LEU A 1131 37.74 33.50 6.65
C LEU A 1131 38.31 32.35 7.50
N GLY A 1132 38.48 31.17 6.87
CA GLY A 1132 39.18 30.06 7.49
C GLY A 1132 40.67 30.36 7.61
N LEU A 1133 41.35 29.79 8.60
CA LEU A 1133 42.82 29.93 8.75
C LEU A 1133 43.58 29.48 7.49
N SER A 1134 43.04 28.53 6.73
CA SER A 1134 43.58 28.06 5.44
C SER A 1134 43.41 29.04 4.29
N ASP A 1135 42.49 30.02 4.40
CA ASP A 1135 42.30 31.06 3.38
C ASP A 1135 43.26 32.25 3.58
N PHE A 1136 44.00 32.25 4.71
CA PHE A 1136 45.04 33.22 5.04
C PHE A 1136 46.47 32.72 4.77
N VAL A 1137 46.63 31.42 4.51
CA VAL A 1137 47.90 30.78 4.12
C VAL A 1137 47.89 30.60 2.61
#